data_AF-A0A9E2AVT8-F1
#
_entry.id   AF-A0A9E2AVT8-F1
#
_cell.length_a   1.000
_cell.length_b   1.000
_cell.length_c   1.000
_cell.angle_alpha   90.00
_cell.angle_beta   90.00
_cell.angle_gamma   90.00
#
_symmetry.space_group_name_H-M   'P 1'
#
loop_
_entity.id
_entity.type
_entity.pdbx_description
1 polymer ?
#
loop_
_entity_poly.entity_id
_entity_poly.type
_entity_poly.pdbx_seq_one_letter_code
_entity_poly.pdbx_strand_id
1 'polypeptide(L)'
;MKDLLKKIFFSTRLMAVLFIVFATAMAFGTFIESWYSTETARIWIYNATWFEVIMVFFVINFIGNISKYRLLRKEKWPVLTLHLSWILIILGAFVTRYISFEGMMPIREGNSEKVFYSDKTFLTAYIDGEIDGEPRRKTLQDDLIVTPEALKSNLPWNDDFNGQPITISYVDFIKGAKRGLVPNNTGNEFLKIVEAGDGQRHEHYLENGKVSNIHNVLVTLNNETEGAINIFTSDSTYYIKSPFEGNFMRMADQFQGKLYKDSLQTLQLRSLYSTAGMQFVIPDPIVKGSYGVVKVPEAEITPVTQDALIVEVSSKGETKQHKILGGKGTASFSEKISVGGLEVSLAYGSKVYELPFSIKLNDFIAEKYPGTEKGYASFMSKVTIEDERPFDYDIYMNHILDHKGYRFFQSGFDPDERGTTLSVNHDQWGTWITYIGYFLLYAGLMGIMFFGKTRFQDLAKSLDKIKKKKTALTMIFALLFGLNVLAQEHTEKDGHNHSKVPSQEQIDSLLNANIVPVEHAENFGKLVVQDEGGRMKPINTFSSELLRKLSLKDKYKNMNSDQVFLSMMMNPTIWYNVEFIALDKKAQNDSIRKVIGIPEGQKFVKAIDFFDKEGKYKLEPYLRAATATNNPNKFEQDFKDANIRLSLLDQALSGQIVKIFPLLNDENNKWISAVEYRGGQYKVTDSLYANFIKNAIPYYLMSLNNAQVSGDYTEADKLLEAFKKNQANHGSEVLPTKTKIDTEVIYNKLDIFNILYKVYALAGILMFFILIFQIFKERSIWRIGTYFFKGIIVILFLWHTAGLILRWYISGHAPW
;
A
#
# COMPACT_ATOMS: atom_id res chain seq x y z
N MET A 1 17.51 -34.33 -36.64
CA MET A 1 17.13 -33.89 -35.27
C MET A 1 17.45 -32.41 -35.02
N LYS A 2 18.70 -31.93 -35.19
CA LYS A 2 19.09 -30.52 -34.95
C LYS A 2 18.26 -29.48 -35.73
N ASP A 3 17.95 -29.71 -37.00
CA ASP A 3 17.13 -28.77 -37.80
C ASP A 3 15.65 -28.75 -37.43
N LEU A 4 15.13 -29.88 -36.91
CA LEU A 4 13.77 -29.95 -36.38
C LEU A 4 13.67 -29.12 -35.10
N LEU A 5 14.64 -29.28 -34.19
CA LEU A 5 14.72 -28.52 -32.94
C LEU A 5 14.85 -27.01 -33.22
N LYS A 6 15.72 -26.60 -34.16
CA LYS A 6 15.83 -25.19 -34.58
C LYS A 6 14.52 -24.65 -35.18
N LYS A 7 13.78 -25.46 -35.94
CA LYS A 7 12.49 -25.06 -36.52
C LYS A 7 11.42 -24.82 -35.45
N ILE A 8 11.45 -25.59 -34.35
CA ILE A 8 10.50 -25.49 -33.24
C ILE A 8 10.91 -24.35 -32.29
N PHE A 9 12.13 -24.39 -31.75
CA PHE A 9 12.57 -23.45 -30.71
C PHE A 9 12.77 -22.02 -31.21
N PHE A 10 13.10 -21.81 -32.50
CA PHE A 10 13.30 -20.47 -33.07
C PHE A 10 12.09 -20.03 -33.90
N SER A 11 10.91 -20.50 -33.53
CA SER A 11 9.65 -20.22 -34.21
C SER A 11 8.95 -19.00 -33.60
N THR A 12 8.38 -18.14 -34.44
CA THR A 12 7.45 -17.09 -33.99
C THR A 12 6.14 -17.67 -33.44
N ARG A 13 5.78 -18.92 -33.80
CA ARG A 13 4.62 -19.61 -33.22
C ARG A 13 4.89 -19.98 -31.76
N LEU A 14 6.08 -20.54 -31.48
CA LEU A 14 6.49 -20.83 -30.11
C LEU A 14 6.51 -19.55 -29.28
N MET A 15 7.10 -18.48 -29.82
CA MET A 15 7.12 -17.17 -29.18
C MET A 15 5.71 -16.69 -28.77
N ALA A 16 4.73 -16.79 -29.68
CA ALA A 16 3.34 -16.41 -29.39
C ALA A 16 2.72 -17.29 -28.29
N VAL A 17 2.96 -18.60 -28.34
CA VAL A 17 2.49 -19.52 -27.28
C VAL A 17 3.12 -19.16 -25.94
N LEU A 18 4.43 -18.93 -25.88
CA LEU A 18 5.12 -18.53 -24.66
C LEU A 18 4.54 -17.23 -24.09
N PHE A 19 4.25 -16.23 -24.92
CA PHE A 19 3.60 -14.98 -24.47
C PHE A 19 2.21 -15.20 -23.89
N ILE A 20 1.38 -16.05 -24.52
CA ILE A 20 0.04 -16.37 -23.99
C ILE A 20 0.15 -17.10 -22.67
N VAL A 21 0.98 -18.15 -22.59
CA VAL A 21 1.15 -18.93 -21.36
C VAL A 21 1.71 -18.06 -20.23
N PHE A 22 2.71 -17.21 -20.52
CA PHE A 22 3.29 -16.29 -19.55
C PHE A 22 2.27 -15.26 -19.03
N ALA A 23 1.49 -14.64 -19.92
CA ALA A 23 0.45 -13.68 -19.53
C ALA A 23 -0.66 -14.34 -18.68
N THR A 24 -1.10 -15.54 -19.08
CA THR A 24 -2.09 -16.32 -18.33
C THR A 24 -1.55 -16.71 -16.96
N ALA A 25 -0.29 -17.15 -16.86
CA ALA A 25 0.37 -17.47 -15.60
C ALA A 25 0.40 -16.27 -14.65
N MET A 26 0.80 -15.09 -15.12
CA MET A 26 0.80 -13.87 -14.31
C MET A 26 -0.60 -13.47 -13.83
N ALA A 27 -1.62 -13.62 -14.70
CA ALA A 27 -3.01 -13.34 -14.33
C ALA A 27 -3.50 -14.30 -13.23
N PHE A 28 -3.23 -15.60 -13.36
CA PHE A 28 -3.54 -16.57 -12.30
C PHE A 28 -2.78 -16.29 -11.00
N GLY A 29 -1.51 -15.88 -11.09
CA GLY A 29 -0.72 -15.47 -9.92
C GLY A 29 -1.39 -14.36 -9.12
N THR A 30 -1.98 -13.37 -9.82
CA THR A 30 -2.70 -12.26 -9.17
C THR A 30 -3.96 -12.75 -8.43
N PHE A 31 -4.70 -13.72 -8.99
CA PHE A 31 -5.86 -14.31 -8.31
C PHE A 31 -5.45 -15.15 -7.10
N ILE A 32 -4.38 -15.94 -7.20
CA ILE A 32 -3.86 -16.76 -6.09
C ILE A 32 -3.40 -15.87 -4.93
N GLU A 33 -2.73 -14.75 -5.22
CA GLU A 33 -2.32 -13.77 -4.22
C GLU A 33 -3.52 -13.21 -3.44
N SER A 34 -4.62 -12.92 -4.15
CA SER A 34 -5.85 -12.42 -3.53
C SER A 34 -6.62 -13.47 -2.73
N TRP A 35 -6.55 -14.75 -3.12
CA TRP A 35 -7.31 -15.83 -2.46
C TRP A 35 -6.59 -16.44 -1.26
N TYR A 36 -5.25 -16.50 -1.30
CA TYR A 36 -4.44 -17.18 -0.29
C TYR A 36 -3.43 -16.23 0.34
N SER A 37 -2.34 -15.94 -0.37
CA SER A 37 -1.28 -15.03 0.07
C SER A 37 -0.27 -14.77 -1.05
N THR A 38 0.50 -13.69 -0.89
CA THR A 38 1.68 -13.37 -1.71
C THR A 38 2.68 -14.55 -1.76
N GLU A 39 2.93 -15.19 -0.62
CA GLU A 39 3.86 -16.31 -0.53
C GLU A 39 3.35 -17.56 -1.28
N THR A 40 2.04 -17.83 -1.24
CA THR A 40 1.44 -18.94 -2.01
C THR A 40 1.58 -18.70 -3.52
N ALA A 41 1.31 -17.47 -3.98
CA ALA A 41 1.49 -17.10 -5.38
C ALA A 41 2.95 -17.19 -5.83
N ARG A 42 3.89 -16.80 -4.95
CA ARG A 42 5.33 -17.01 -5.16
C ARG A 42 5.64 -18.50 -5.32
N ILE A 43 5.15 -19.38 -4.45
CA ILE A 43 5.44 -20.83 -4.53
C ILE A 43 4.91 -21.44 -5.84
N TRP A 44 3.63 -21.22 -6.18
CA TRP A 44 2.99 -21.91 -7.31
C TRP A 44 3.31 -21.33 -8.69
N ILE A 45 3.55 -20.01 -8.78
CA ILE A 45 3.74 -19.31 -10.05
C ILE A 45 5.14 -18.70 -10.13
N TYR A 46 5.40 -17.62 -9.38
CA TYR A 46 6.56 -16.76 -9.65
C TYR A 46 7.91 -17.43 -9.38
N ASN A 47 7.94 -18.32 -8.40
CA ASN A 47 9.12 -19.10 -8.03
C ASN A 47 9.07 -20.54 -8.53
N ALA A 48 8.07 -20.93 -9.32
CA ALA A 48 7.99 -22.28 -9.82
C ALA A 48 8.98 -22.54 -10.97
N THR A 49 9.58 -23.73 -10.99
CA THR A 49 10.57 -24.12 -12.01
C THR A 49 10.00 -24.07 -13.43
N TRP A 50 8.72 -24.41 -13.61
CA TRP A 50 8.07 -24.33 -14.92
C TRP A 50 7.96 -22.88 -15.44
N PHE A 51 7.80 -21.90 -14.53
CA PHE A 51 7.71 -20.49 -14.89
C PHE A 51 9.08 -19.94 -15.31
N GLU A 52 10.15 -20.34 -14.61
CA GLU A 52 11.53 -20.06 -15.01
C GLU A 52 11.88 -20.69 -16.37
N VAL A 53 11.44 -21.93 -16.60
CA VAL A 53 11.65 -22.63 -17.88
C VAL A 53 11.01 -21.85 -19.04
N ILE A 54 9.84 -21.23 -18.84
CA ILE A 54 9.23 -20.34 -19.85
C ILE A 54 10.17 -19.16 -20.17
N MET A 55 10.75 -18.52 -19.16
CA MET A 55 11.71 -17.41 -19.36
C MET A 55 12.98 -17.85 -20.10
N VAL A 56 13.52 -19.02 -19.76
CA VAL A 56 14.67 -19.62 -20.47
C VAL A 56 14.31 -19.88 -21.93
N PHE A 57 13.12 -20.41 -22.21
CA PHE A 57 12.66 -20.61 -23.58
C PHE A 57 12.45 -19.30 -24.34
N PHE A 58 12.03 -18.22 -23.68
CA PHE A 58 12.01 -16.89 -24.30
C PHE A 58 13.40 -16.46 -24.73
N VAL A 59 14.41 -16.56 -23.86
CA VAL A 59 15.80 -16.19 -24.19
C VAL A 59 16.31 -17.01 -25.36
N ILE A 60 16.12 -18.33 -25.34
CA ILE A 60 16.52 -19.23 -26.44
C ILE A 60 15.79 -18.84 -27.74
N ASN A 61 14.49 -18.54 -27.67
CA ASN A 61 13.70 -18.13 -28.82
C ASN A 61 14.20 -16.80 -29.41
N PHE A 62 14.44 -15.79 -28.56
CA PHE A 62 14.92 -14.47 -28.99
C PHE A 62 16.31 -14.56 -29.61
N ILE A 63 17.25 -15.27 -28.99
CA ILE A 63 18.59 -15.51 -29.55
C ILE A 63 18.50 -16.24 -30.90
N GLY A 64 17.68 -17.29 -30.97
CA GLY A 64 17.46 -18.04 -32.19
C GLY A 64 16.88 -17.21 -33.33
N ASN A 65 15.94 -16.32 -33.02
CA ASN A 65 15.32 -15.40 -33.97
C ASN A 65 16.33 -14.39 -34.54
N ILE A 66 17.33 -13.96 -33.77
CA ILE A 66 18.41 -13.08 -34.25
C ILE A 66 19.11 -13.72 -35.45
N SER A 67 19.54 -14.98 -35.32
CA SER A 67 20.20 -15.70 -36.42
C SER A 67 19.23 -16.05 -37.55
N LYS A 68 18.06 -16.62 -37.22
CA LYS A 68 17.09 -17.12 -38.21
C LYS A 68 16.59 -16.02 -39.15
N TYR A 69 16.33 -14.83 -38.61
CA TYR A 69 15.84 -13.69 -39.37
C TYR A 69 16.94 -12.72 -39.80
N ARG A 70 18.22 -13.05 -39.55
CA ARG A 70 19.39 -12.24 -39.87
C ARG A 70 19.23 -10.79 -39.37
N LEU A 71 18.97 -10.65 -38.07
CA LEU A 71 18.66 -9.35 -37.44
C LEU A 71 19.89 -8.45 -37.27
N LEU A 72 21.12 -9.00 -37.37
CA LEU A 72 22.39 -8.25 -37.34
C LEU A 72 22.60 -7.31 -38.56
N ARG A 73 21.61 -7.18 -39.43
CA ARG A 73 21.64 -6.28 -40.58
C ARG A 73 21.28 -4.86 -40.15
N LYS A 74 21.98 -3.85 -40.68
CA LYS A 74 21.74 -2.44 -40.35
C LYS A 74 20.27 -2.04 -40.56
N GLU A 75 19.59 -2.59 -41.55
CA GLU A 75 18.17 -2.28 -41.82
C GLU A 75 17.20 -2.83 -40.77
N LYS A 76 17.65 -3.77 -39.93
CA LYS A 76 16.84 -4.45 -38.91
C LYS A 76 17.26 -4.10 -37.49
N TRP A 77 18.13 -3.09 -37.33
CA TRP A 77 18.59 -2.65 -36.03
C TRP A 77 17.46 -2.41 -35.01
N PRO A 78 16.28 -1.85 -35.36
CA PRO A 78 15.24 -1.63 -34.33
C PRO A 78 14.69 -2.94 -33.77
N VAL A 79 14.50 -3.94 -34.63
CA VAL A 79 14.01 -5.26 -34.24
C VAL A 79 15.07 -6.03 -33.47
N LEU A 80 16.34 -5.90 -33.85
CA LEU A 80 17.47 -6.46 -33.09
C LEU A 80 17.51 -5.87 -31.68
N THR A 81 17.43 -4.55 -31.56
CA THR A 81 17.43 -3.85 -30.27
C THR A 81 16.30 -4.33 -29.37
N LEU A 82 15.09 -4.55 -29.90
CA LEU A 82 14.01 -5.16 -29.13
C LEU A 82 14.37 -6.55 -28.61
N HIS A 83 14.96 -7.43 -29.43
CA HIS A 83 15.33 -8.77 -28.96
C HIS A 83 16.39 -8.70 -27.86
N LEU A 84 17.40 -7.85 -28.03
CA LEU A 84 18.43 -7.62 -27.01
C LEU A 84 17.83 -7.07 -25.72
N SER A 85 16.86 -6.16 -25.81
CA SER A 85 16.18 -5.61 -24.63
C SER A 85 15.49 -6.69 -23.80
N TRP A 86 14.72 -7.58 -24.41
CA TRP A 86 14.03 -8.66 -23.71
C TRP A 86 15.02 -9.66 -23.10
N ILE A 87 16.12 -9.97 -23.81
CA ILE A 87 17.18 -10.85 -23.29
C ILE A 87 17.81 -10.22 -22.04
N LEU A 88 18.18 -8.94 -22.09
CA LEU A 88 18.78 -8.25 -20.95
C LEU A 88 17.81 -8.14 -19.77
N ILE A 89 16.53 -7.84 -20.01
CA ILE A 89 15.53 -7.77 -18.93
C ILE A 89 15.41 -9.12 -18.21
N ILE A 90 15.35 -10.24 -18.96
CA ILE A 90 15.25 -11.58 -18.36
C ILE A 90 16.56 -11.95 -17.63
N LEU A 91 17.72 -11.62 -18.20
CA LEU A 91 19.01 -11.85 -17.55
C LEU A 91 19.19 -11.00 -16.28
N GLY A 92 18.76 -9.75 -16.31
CA GLY A 92 18.78 -8.87 -15.15
C GLY A 92 17.88 -9.41 -14.03
N ALA A 93 16.66 -9.86 -14.37
CA ALA A 93 15.78 -10.52 -13.41
C ALA A 93 16.37 -11.81 -12.82
N PHE A 94 17.14 -12.58 -13.62
CA PHE A 94 17.88 -13.74 -13.13
C PHE A 94 18.96 -13.34 -12.12
N VAL A 95 19.74 -12.29 -12.41
CA VAL A 95 20.77 -11.77 -11.48
C VAL A 95 20.12 -11.32 -10.17
N THR A 96 19.07 -10.49 -10.23
CA THR A 96 18.31 -10.02 -9.05
C THR A 96 17.82 -11.18 -8.19
N ARG A 97 17.40 -12.29 -8.82
CA ARG A 97 16.78 -13.40 -8.10
C ARG A 97 17.77 -14.32 -7.37
N TYR A 98 18.90 -14.64 -8.02
CA TYR A 98 19.84 -15.66 -7.54
C TYR A 98 21.13 -15.09 -6.94
N ILE A 99 21.51 -13.87 -7.31
CA ILE A 99 22.76 -13.24 -6.86
C ILE A 99 22.46 -12.15 -5.83
N SER A 100 21.40 -11.39 -6.05
CA SER A 100 21.06 -10.25 -5.19
C SER A 100 20.26 -10.67 -3.96
N PHE A 101 20.32 -9.83 -2.93
CA PHE A 101 19.59 -10.01 -1.69
C PHE A 101 19.02 -8.68 -1.20
N GLU A 102 17.91 -8.79 -0.49
CA GLU A 102 17.17 -7.68 0.07
C GLU A 102 16.69 -8.04 1.47
N GLY A 103 16.38 -7.02 2.27
CA GLY A 103 15.95 -7.20 3.64
C GLY A 103 15.47 -5.91 4.30
N MET A 104 15.20 -6.02 5.59
CA MET A 104 14.63 -4.96 6.42
C MET A 104 15.57 -4.66 7.58
N MET A 105 15.79 -3.38 7.82
CA MET A 105 16.67 -2.84 8.86
C MET A 105 15.84 -1.94 9.79
N PRO A 106 15.29 -2.49 10.88
CA PRO A 106 14.65 -1.69 11.92
C PRO A 106 15.72 -0.93 12.73
N ILE A 107 15.53 0.37 12.92
CA ILE A 107 16.46 1.23 13.68
C ILE A 107 15.63 2.07 14.65
N ARG A 108 15.99 2.05 15.93
CA ARG A 108 15.39 2.90 16.96
C ARG A 108 16.05 4.26 17.00
N GLU A 109 15.28 5.29 17.31
CA GLU A 109 15.78 6.66 17.38
C GLU A 109 16.90 6.78 18.43
N GLY A 110 17.98 7.47 18.05
CA GLY A 110 19.21 7.59 18.84
C GLY A 110 20.19 6.43 18.68
N ASN A 111 19.77 5.28 18.14
CA ASN A 111 20.61 4.10 17.98
C ASN A 111 21.26 4.05 16.60
N SER A 112 22.47 3.48 16.57
CA SER A 112 23.15 3.05 15.36
C SER A 112 22.91 1.57 15.13
N GLU A 113 22.58 1.21 13.89
CA GLU A 113 22.39 -0.18 13.47
C GLU A 113 23.32 -0.50 12.30
N LYS A 114 23.79 -1.73 12.23
CA LYS A 114 24.65 -2.24 11.14
C LYS A 114 24.14 -3.57 10.60
N VAL A 115 23.09 -4.12 11.20
CA VAL A 115 22.53 -5.41 10.87
C VAL A 115 21.17 -5.22 10.19
N PHE A 116 20.90 -6.03 9.17
CA PHE A 116 19.58 -6.13 8.57
C PHE A 116 19.16 -7.58 8.35
N TYR A 117 17.86 -7.82 8.33
CA TYR A 117 17.24 -9.14 8.25
C TYR A 117 16.75 -9.39 6.84
N SER A 118 17.10 -10.53 6.24
CA SER A 118 16.68 -10.88 4.89
C SER A 118 15.15 -10.92 4.71
N ASP A 119 14.66 -10.55 3.53
CA ASP A 119 13.24 -10.68 3.18
C ASP A 119 12.81 -12.15 3.11
N LYS A 120 13.71 -13.01 2.60
CA LYS A 120 13.55 -14.46 2.54
C LYS A 120 13.65 -15.10 3.93
N THR A 121 12.87 -16.15 4.15
CA THR A 121 12.99 -17.01 5.32
C THR A 121 13.92 -18.20 5.04
N PHE A 122 14.66 -18.61 6.06
CA PHE A 122 15.63 -19.70 6.04
C PHE A 122 15.31 -20.68 7.17
N LEU A 123 15.55 -21.96 6.92
CA LEU A 123 15.74 -22.95 7.97
C LEU A 123 17.24 -23.05 8.18
N THR A 124 17.70 -22.92 9.42
CA THR A 124 19.10 -23.12 9.79
C THR A 124 19.17 -24.20 10.84
N ALA A 125 19.97 -25.24 10.60
CA ALA A 125 20.25 -26.30 11.56
C ALA A 125 21.71 -26.24 11.98
N TYR A 126 21.97 -26.16 13.28
CA TYR A 126 23.27 -26.48 13.86
C TYR A 126 23.21 -27.89 14.44
N ILE A 127 24.11 -28.73 13.96
CA ILE A 127 24.26 -30.12 14.37
C ILE A 127 25.57 -30.18 15.14
N ASP A 128 25.47 -30.26 16.46
CA ASP A 128 26.58 -30.39 17.38
C ASP A 128 26.82 -31.87 17.68
N GLY A 129 28.08 -32.30 17.62
CA GLY A 129 28.51 -33.65 17.99
C GLY A 129 30.01 -33.68 18.26
N GLU A 130 30.52 -34.83 18.68
CA GLU A 130 31.95 -35.00 18.94
C GLU A 130 32.66 -35.70 17.78
N ILE A 131 33.83 -35.19 17.41
CA ILE A 131 34.76 -35.83 16.47
C ILE A 131 36.10 -35.94 17.19
N ASP A 132 36.60 -37.16 17.37
CA ASP A 132 37.85 -37.45 18.09
C ASP A 132 37.93 -36.85 19.52
N GLY A 133 36.77 -36.75 20.20
CA GLY A 133 36.67 -36.19 21.56
C GLY A 133 36.57 -34.66 21.64
N GLU A 134 36.57 -33.97 20.50
CA GLU A 134 36.40 -32.51 20.42
C GLU A 134 34.98 -32.15 19.92
N PRO A 135 34.29 -31.17 20.54
CA PRO A 135 32.98 -30.73 20.08
C PRO A 135 33.11 -30.00 18.74
N ARG A 136 32.34 -30.44 17.75
CA ARG A 136 32.26 -29.87 16.40
C ARG A 136 30.82 -29.54 16.05
N ARG A 137 30.64 -28.47 15.28
CA ARG A 137 29.34 -28.02 14.76
C ARG A 137 29.33 -28.08 13.24
N LYS A 138 28.30 -28.69 12.67
CA LYS A 138 27.96 -28.60 11.25
C LYS A 138 26.74 -27.70 11.08
N THR A 139 26.79 -26.80 10.10
CA THR A 139 25.69 -25.87 9.81
C THR A 139 25.05 -26.24 8.49
N LEU A 140 23.73 -26.41 8.48
CA LEU A 140 22.90 -26.51 7.27
C LEU A 140 21.98 -25.30 7.20
N GLN A 141 21.88 -24.68 6.03
CA GLN A 141 21.05 -23.51 5.83
C GLN A 141 20.60 -23.44 4.38
N ASP A 142 19.27 -23.46 4.15
CA ASP A 142 18.65 -23.15 2.85
C ASP A 142 17.46 -22.20 3.06
N ASP A 143 17.13 -21.46 2.01
CA ASP A 143 15.89 -20.69 1.97
C ASP A 143 14.68 -21.62 1.80
N LEU A 144 13.57 -21.23 2.41
CA LEU A 144 12.28 -21.84 2.15
C LEU A 144 11.18 -20.80 2.15
N ILE A 145 10.12 -21.11 1.42
CA ILE A 145 8.86 -20.38 1.49
C ILE A 145 7.80 -21.42 1.87
N VAL A 146 7.06 -21.15 2.93
CA VAL A 146 6.06 -22.07 3.46
C VAL A 146 4.80 -21.30 3.82
N THR A 147 3.66 -21.90 3.50
CA THR A 147 2.33 -21.47 3.90
C THR A 147 1.54 -22.71 4.34
N PRO A 148 0.36 -22.55 4.97
CA PRO A 148 -0.51 -23.70 5.25
C PRO A 148 -0.89 -24.51 4.00
N GLU A 149 -0.90 -23.86 2.83
CA GLU A 149 -1.32 -24.46 1.56
C GLU A 149 -0.16 -25.06 0.74
N ALA A 150 1.06 -24.56 0.91
CA ALA A 150 2.17 -24.90 0.02
C ALA A 150 3.55 -24.78 0.68
N LEU A 151 4.50 -25.59 0.18
CA LEU A 151 5.91 -25.54 0.58
C LEU A 151 6.79 -25.47 -0.67
N LYS A 152 7.76 -24.55 -0.65
CA LYS A 152 8.93 -24.56 -1.53
C LYS A 152 10.20 -24.63 -0.67
N SER A 153 10.87 -25.77 -0.69
CA SER A 153 12.15 -26.00 0.02
C SER A 153 12.96 -27.10 -0.65
N ASN A 154 14.23 -27.26 -0.23
CA ASN A 154 15.08 -28.39 -0.58
C ASN A 154 14.94 -29.58 0.40
N LEU A 155 13.96 -29.56 1.30
CA LEU A 155 13.74 -30.65 2.26
C LEU A 155 13.15 -31.88 1.54
N PRO A 156 13.47 -33.12 1.99
CA PRO A 156 14.30 -33.42 3.15
C PRO A 156 15.79 -33.23 2.88
N TRP A 157 16.51 -32.66 3.84
CA TRP A 157 17.97 -32.66 3.84
C TRP A 157 18.46 -34.03 4.28
N ASN A 158 19.24 -34.69 3.43
CA ASN A 158 19.93 -35.93 3.78
C ASN A 158 21.42 -35.63 3.83
N ASP A 159 21.99 -35.64 5.01
CA ASP A 159 23.40 -35.33 5.23
C ASP A 159 24.03 -36.32 6.23
N ASP A 160 25.32 -36.13 6.51
CA ASP A 160 26.12 -36.95 7.38
C ASP A 160 26.91 -36.09 8.38
N PHE A 161 27.01 -36.55 9.62
CA PHE A 161 27.90 -36.01 10.62
C PHE A 161 28.85 -37.11 11.10
N ASN A 162 30.12 -37.08 10.67
CA ASN A 162 31.15 -38.05 11.09
C ASN A 162 30.76 -39.53 10.83
N GLY A 163 30.21 -39.83 9.66
CA GLY A 163 29.74 -41.17 9.27
C GLY A 163 28.37 -41.55 9.84
N GLN A 164 27.72 -40.66 10.60
CA GLN A 164 26.36 -40.82 11.08
C GLN A 164 25.37 -40.06 10.18
N PRO A 165 24.47 -40.76 9.45
CA PRO A 165 23.47 -40.10 8.62
C PRO A 165 22.45 -39.36 9.49
N ILE A 166 22.08 -38.17 9.04
CA ILE A 166 21.05 -37.31 9.63
C ILE A 166 20.11 -36.81 8.53
N THR A 167 18.82 -36.97 8.77
CA THR A 167 17.76 -36.49 7.88
C THR A 167 16.90 -35.45 8.59
N ILE A 168 16.68 -34.31 7.95
CA ILE A 168 15.75 -33.28 8.43
C ILE A 168 14.64 -33.13 7.38
N SER A 169 13.39 -33.40 7.74
CA SER A 169 12.22 -33.36 6.86
C SER A 169 11.17 -32.36 7.37
N TYR A 170 10.42 -31.78 6.44
CA TYR A 170 9.25 -30.97 6.76
C TYR A 170 8.08 -31.86 7.17
N VAL A 171 7.34 -31.45 8.21
CA VAL A 171 6.12 -32.12 8.65
C VAL A 171 4.91 -31.23 8.40
N ASP A 172 4.90 -30.03 8.97
CA ASP A 172 3.72 -29.15 8.96
C ASP A 172 4.09 -27.67 9.28
N PHE A 173 3.16 -26.75 9.06
CA PHE A 173 3.32 -25.32 9.29
C PHE A 173 2.09 -24.70 9.96
N ILE A 174 2.32 -23.96 11.04
CA ILE A 174 1.29 -23.24 11.78
C ILE A 174 1.45 -21.76 11.52
N LYS A 175 0.54 -21.19 10.73
CA LYS A 175 0.41 -19.73 10.57
C LYS A 175 -0.14 -19.12 11.86
N GLY A 176 0.60 -18.16 12.43
CA GLY A 176 0.29 -17.52 13.71
C GLY A 176 0.45 -18.50 14.88
N ALA A 177 1.59 -18.47 15.54
CA ALA A 177 1.91 -19.32 16.66
C ALA A 177 2.57 -18.53 17.80
N LYS A 178 2.43 -19.04 19.02
CA LYS A 178 3.14 -18.55 20.21
C LYS A 178 3.57 -19.72 21.08
N ARG A 179 4.53 -19.49 21.98
CA ARG A 179 4.76 -20.44 23.07
C ARG A 179 3.59 -20.36 24.06
N GLY A 180 3.08 -21.51 24.47
CA GLY A 180 1.97 -21.64 25.40
C GLY A 180 1.81 -23.07 25.89
N LEU A 181 0.80 -23.30 26.73
CA LEU A 181 0.55 -24.62 27.29
C LEU A 181 -0.13 -25.54 26.25
N VAL A 182 0.47 -26.70 26.02
CA VAL A 182 -0.12 -27.81 25.25
C VAL A 182 -0.68 -28.83 26.25
N PRO A 183 -2.02 -29.00 26.34
CA PRO A 183 -2.61 -29.97 27.26
C PRO A 183 -2.11 -31.39 26.96
N ASN A 184 -1.65 -32.09 27.99
CA ASN A 184 -1.18 -33.46 27.93
C ASN A 184 -1.36 -34.14 29.30
N ASN A 185 -1.95 -35.33 29.31
CA ASN A 185 -2.25 -36.10 30.52
C ASN A 185 -1.00 -36.58 31.27
N THR A 186 0.17 -36.59 30.63
CA THR A 186 1.45 -37.01 31.24
C THR A 186 2.39 -35.86 31.57
N GLY A 187 1.97 -34.61 31.35
CA GLY A 187 2.79 -33.42 31.55
C GLY A 187 2.77 -32.86 32.98
N ASN A 188 3.55 -31.80 33.21
CA ASN A 188 3.58 -31.07 34.47
C ASN A 188 2.26 -30.29 34.67
N GLU A 189 1.97 -29.95 35.92
CA GLU A 189 0.80 -29.16 36.29
C GLU A 189 1.11 -27.67 36.16
N PHE A 190 0.26 -26.95 35.44
CA PHE A 190 0.40 -25.51 35.24
C PHE A 190 -0.85 -24.76 35.69
N LEU A 191 -0.65 -23.60 36.32
CA LEU A 191 -1.72 -22.66 36.64
C LEU A 191 -1.58 -21.38 35.79
N LYS A 192 -2.62 -21.05 35.03
CA LYS A 192 -2.62 -19.87 34.17
C LYS A 192 -2.87 -18.60 34.98
N ILE A 193 -2.00 -17.61 34.82
CA ILE A 193 -2.18 -16.25 35.33
C ILE A 193 -2.29 -15.31 34.13
N VAL A 194 -3.30 -14.45 34.13
CA VAL A 194 -3.50 -13.41 33.13
C VAL A 194 -3.34 -12.07 33.83
N GLU A 195 -2.40 -11.25 33.39
CA GLU A 195 -2.20 -9.92 33.94
C GLU A 195 -2.44 -8.83 32.91
N ALA A 196 -2.68 -7.62 33.40
CA ALA A 196 -2.73 -6.40 32.60
C ALA A 196 -1.51 -5.52 32.97
N GLY A 197 -0.52 -5.50 32.07
CA GLY A 197 0.69 -4.66 32.17
C GLY A 197 0.80 -3.78 30.92
N ASP A 198 1.21 -2.51 31.05
CA ASP A 198 1.37 -1.55 29.93
C ASP A 198 0.14 -1.38 29.00
N GLY A 199 -1.06 -1.71 29.49
CA GLY A 199 -2.30 -1.67 28.71
C GLY A 199 -2.50 -2.88 27.78
N GLN A 200 -1.65 -3.90 27.84
CA GLN A 200 -1.80 -5.17 27.12
C GLN A 200 -2.05 -6.35 28.06
N ARG A 201 -2.71 -7.37 27.51
CA ARG A 201 -3.03 -8.62 28.22
C ARG A 201 -1.87 -9.60 28.06
N HIS A 202 -1.24 -9.98 29.17
CA HIS A 202 -0.17 -10.98 29.19
C HIS A 202 -0.64 -12.28 29.84
N GLU A 203 -0.30 -13.42 29.24
CA GLU A 203 -0.62 -14.74 29.77
C GLU A 203 0.66 -15.41 30.27
N HIS A 204 0.67 -15.80 31.54
CA HIS A 204 1.74 -16.53 32.20
C HIS A 204 1.24 -17.91 32.64
N TYR A 205 2.13 -18.89 32.70
CA TYR A 205 1.82 -20.24 33.17
C TYR A 205 2.79 -20.59 34.30
N LEU A 206 2.29 -20.68 35.52
CA LEU A 206 3.06 -21.10 36.68
C LEU A 206 3.22 -22.61 36.67
N GLU A 207 4.47 -23.08 36.58
CA GLU A 207 4.77 -24.50 36.68
C GLU A 207 4.77 -24.95 38.15
N ASN A 208 4.09 -26.06 38.45
CA ASN A 208 4.04 -26.64 39.78
C ASN A 208 5.45 -26.92 40.32
N GLY A 209 5.77 -26.39 41.51
CA GLY A 209 7.07 -26.55 42.16
C GLY A 209 8.13 -25.50 41.77
N LYS A 210 7.86 -24.60 40.82
CA LYS A 210 8.83 -23.56 40.39
C LYS A 210 8.41 -22.16 40.83
N VAL A 211 9.40 -21.27 40.89
CA VAL A 211 9.21 -19.83 41.11
C VAL A 211 9.18 -19.12 39.77
N SER A 212 8.15 -18.30 39.54
CA SER A 212 8.04 -17.46 38.35
C SER A 212 8.17 -15.98 38.73
N ASN A 213 8.87 -15.20 37.91
CA ASN A 213 8.97 -13.76 38.07
C ASN A 213 8.05 -13.09 37.03
N ILE A 214 7.07 -12.33 37.51
CA ILE A 214 6.09 -11.61 36.70
C ILE A 214 6.22 -10.12 37.07
N HIS A 215 6.78 -9.31 36.17
CA HIS A 215 7.03 -7.87 36.37
C HIS A 215 7.69 -7.52 37.73
N ASN A 216 8.75 -8.24 38.11
CA ASN A 216 9.47 -8.11 39.40
C ASN A 216 8.67 -8.55 40.64
N VAL A 217 7.52 -9.21 40.47
CA VAL A 217 6.79 -9.88 41.53
C VAL A 217 7.01 -11.39 41.39
N LEU A 218 7.50 -12.03 42.45
CA LEU A 218 7.67 -13.48 42.49
C LEU A 218 6.31 -14.13 42.78
N VAL A 219 5.92 -15.10 41.96
CA VAL A 219 4.70 -15.89 42.12
C VAL A 219 5.02 -17.37 42.00
N THR A 220 4.47 -18.20 42.87
CA THR A 220 4.78 -19.63 42.93
C THR A 220 3.52 -20.50 42.98
N LEU A 221 3.65 -21.74 42.51
CA LEU A 221 2.61 -22.77 42.62
C LEU A 221 3.15 -23.97 43.41
N ASN A 222 2.55 -24.27 44.56
CA ASN A 222 2.94 -25.32 45.52
C ASN A 222 4.44 -25.33 45.88
N ASN A 223 5.08 -24.16 45.89
CA ASN A 223 6.47 -23.98 46.31
C ASN A 223 6.55 -22.75 47.22
N GLU A 224 6.48 -22.95 48.53
CA GLU A 224 6.50 -21.85 49.48
C GLU A 224 7.85 -21.11 49.43
N THR A 225 7.82 -19.86 48.97
CA THR A 225 8.99 -18.99 48.83
C THR A 225 8.72 -17.68 49.58
N GLU A 226 9.66 -17.31 50.46
CA GLU A 226 9.58 -16.07 51.22
C GLU A 226 9.62 -14.85 50.27
N GLY A 227 8.74 -13.87 50.52
CA GLY A 227 8.63 -12.67 49.68
C GLY A 227 7.87 -12.86 48.35
N ALA A 228 7.39 -14.07 48.03
CA ALA A 228 6.59 -14.34 46.84
C ALA A 228 5.08 -14.43 47.14
N ILE A 229 4.24 -14.20 46.12
CA ILE A 229 2.82 -14.58 46.15
C ILE A 229 2.74 -16.10 45.97
N ASN A 230 2.43 -16.79 47.06
CA ASN A 230 2.40 -18.25 47.11
C ASN A 230 0.98 -18.76 46.85
N ILE A 231 0.81 -19.59 45.83
CA ILE A 231 -0.45 -20.25 45.50
C ILE A 231 -0.32 -21.74 45.83
N PHE A 232 -1.28 -22.26 46.58
CA PHE A 232 -1.32 -23.66 46.99
C PHE A 232 -2.58 -24.35 46.46
N THR A 233 -2.47 -25.65 46.21
CA THR A 233 -3.60 -26.50 45.81
C THR A 233 -3.72 -27.70 46.72
N SER A 234 -4.87 -27.87 47.35
CA SER A 234 -5.20 -29.01 48.22
C SER A 234 -6.68 -29.36 48.05
N ASP A 235 -7.00 -30.64 47.83
CA ASP A 235 -8.37 -31.17 47.70
C ASP A 235 -9.28 -30.35 46.75
N SER A 236 -8.76 -30.03 45.56
CA SER A 236 -9.45 -29.20 44.54
C SER A 236 -9.79 -27.77 44.96
N THR A 237 -9.28 -27.31 46.11
CA THR A 237 -9.38 -25.94 46.60
C THR A 237 -8.04 -25.22 46.42
N TYR A 238 -8.10 -23.95 46.04
CA TYR A 238 -6.94 -23.10 45.84
C TYR A 238 -6.77 -22.15 47.02
N TYR A 239 -5.55 -21.93 47.45
CA TYR A 239 -5.20 -20.99 48.51
C TYR A 239 -4.14 -20.01 48.03
N ILE A 240 -4.15 -18.81 48.59
CA ILE A 240 -3.18 -17.76 48.30
C ILE A 240 -2.64 -17.21 49.62
N LYS A 241 -1.32 -17.01 49.67
CA LYS A 241 -0.60 -16.33 50.75
C LYS A 241 0.33 -15.30 50.11
N SER A 242 0.06 -14.02 50.36
CA SER A 242 0.76 -12.90 49.75
C SER A 242 1.43 -12.04 50.82
N PRO A 243 2.69 -11.62 50.65
CA PRO A 243 3.35 -10.65 51.53
C PRO A 243 2.87 -9.21 51.29
N PHE A 244 2.02 -9.03 50.27
CA PHE A 244 1.39 -7.76 49.92
C PHE A 244 -0.10 -7.79 50.23
N GLU A 245 -0.62 -6.68 50.74
CA GLU A 245 -2.06 -6.47 50.91
C GLU A 245 -2.72 -6.12 49.56
N GLY A 246 -4.01 -6.41 49.45
CA GLY A 246 -4.76 -6.09 48.25
C GLY A 246 -6.25 -6.37 48.38
N ASN A 247 -6.92 -6.42 47.23
CA ASN A 247 -8.32 -6.76 47.11
C ASN A 247 -8.56 -7.66 45.90
N PHE A 248 -9.70 -8.33 45.88
CA PHE A 248 -10.15 -9.07 44.70
C PHE A 248 -11.62 -8.82 44.41
N MET A 249 -11.99 -8.95 43.13
CA MET A 249 -13.38 -8.87 42.68
C MET A 249 -13.67 -9.95 41.64
N ARG A 250 -14.74 -10.72 41.84
CA ARG A 250 -15.26 -11.65 40.83
C ARG A 250 -16.30 -10.93 39.98
N MET A 251 -16.02 -10.80 38.68
CA MET A 251 -16.87 -10.00 37.77
C MET A 251 -18.27 -10.59 37.59
N ALA A 252 -18.41 -11.91 37.67
CA ALA A 252 -19.67 -12.62 37.38
C ALA A 252 -20.82 -12.25 38.33
N ASP A 253 -20.51 -12.04 39.62
CA ASP A 253 -21.48 -11.77 40.69
C ASP A 253 -21.11 -10.56 41.54
N GLN A 254 -20.08 -9.80 41.14
CA GLN A 254 -19.53 -8.66 41.86
C GLN A 254 -19.08 -9.00 43.30
N PHE A 255 -18.78 -10.27 43.58
CA PHE A 255 -18.27 -10.67 44.88
C PHE A 255 -16.89 -10.05 45.12
N GLN A 256 -16.75 -9.28 46.20
CA GLN A 256 -15.53 -8.57 46.56
C GLN A 256 -14.98 -9.08 47.90
N GLY A 257 -13.65 -9.11 48.00
CA GLY A 257 -12.96 -9.43 49.25
C GLY A 257 -11.63 -8.71 49.37
N LYS A 258 -11.06 -8.76 50.57
CA LYS A 258 -9.70 -8.25 50.84
C LYS A 258 -8.71 -9.41 50.81
N LEU A 259 -7.51 -9.14 50.32
CA LEU A 259 -6.35 -10.02 50.41
C LEU A 259 -5.48 -9.52 51.56
N TYR A 260 -5.53 -10.21 52.70
CA TYR A 260 -4.73 -9.86 53.88
C TYR A 260 -3.27 -10.28 53.71
N LYS A 261 -2.35 -9.41 54.15
CA LYS A 261 -0.91 -9.66 54.15
C LYS A 261 -0.54 -10.85 55.05
N ASP A 262 0.36 -11.70 54.57
CA ASP A 262 0.96 -12.85 55.25
C ASP A 262 -0.03 -13.90 55.80
N SER A 263 -1.30 -13.83 55.37
CA SER A 263 -2.37 -14.71 55.81
C SER A 263 -2.78 -15.67 54.70
N LEU A 264 -2.92 -16.95 55.02
CA LEU A 264 -3.41 -17.97 54.10
C LEU A 264 -4.93 -17.81 53.91
N GLN A 265 -5.35 -17.56 52.67
CA GLN A 265 -6.75 -17.30 52.31
C GLN A 265 -7.17 -18.19 51.14
N THR A 266 -8.47 -18.51 51.04
CA THR A 266 -9.00 -19.23 49.88
C THR A 266 -8.93 -18.36 48.64
N LEU A 267 -8.22 -18.82 47.62
CA LEU A 267 -8.15 -18.18 46.32
C LEU A 267 -9.45 -18.41 45.55
N GLN A 268 -10.13 -17.33 45.19
CA GLN A 268 -11.23 -17.33 44.24
C GLN A 268 -10.69 -17.27 42.81
N LEU A 269 -10.94 -18.31 42.00
CA LEU A 269 -10.68 -18.30 40.56
C LEU A 269 -11.58 -17.26 39.85
N ARG A 270 -11.21 -16.86 38.63
CA ARG A 270 -11.94 -15.89 37.78
C ARG A 270 -12.22 -14.56 38.47
N SER A 271 -11.38 -14.21 39.42
CA SER A 271 -11.44 -12.96 40.18
C SER A 271 -10.22 -12.12 39.84
N LEU A 272 -10.42 -10.80 39.69
CA LEU A 272 -9.37 -9.83 39.47
C LEU A 272 -8.76 -9.46 40.82
N TYR A 273 -7.52 -9.88 41.05
CA TYR A 273 -6.71 -9.51 42.21
C TYR A 273 -5.93 -8.25 41.89
N SER A 274 -5.95 -7.28 42.79
CA SER A 274 -5.09 -6.09 42.75
C SER A 274 -4.21 -6.09 44.00
N THR A 275 -2.93 -6.43 43.84
CA THR A 275 -1.94 -6.57 44.92
C THR A 275 -0.54 -6.38 44.34
N ALA A 276 0.44 -6.00 45.15
CA ALA A 276 1.84 -5.79 44.71
C ALA A 276 2.02 -4.82 43.53
N GLY A 277 1.08 -3.88 43.34
CA GLY A 277 1.10 -2.95 42.20
C GLY A 277 0.69 -3.56 40.85
N MET A 278 0.24 -4.83 40.83
CA MET A 278 -0.21 -5.54 39.63
C MET A 278 -1.68 -5.96 39.73
N GLN A 279 -2.32 -6.10 38.57
CA GLN A 279 -3.67 -6.66 38.46
C GLN A 279 -3.63 -7.97 37.67
N PHE A 280 -4.12 -9.06 38.28
CA PHE A 280 -4.11 -10.36 37.64
C PHE A 280 -5.38 -11.19 37.91
N VAL A 281 -5.63 -12.13 37.02
CA VAL A 281 -6.75 -13.08 37.07
C VAL A 281 -6.21 -14.50 36.87
N ILE A 282 -6.76 -15.45 37.62
CA ILE A 282 -6.53 -16.88 37.39
C ILE A 282 -7.82 -17.45 36.79
N PRO A 283 -7.93 -17.54 35.45
CA PRO A 283 -9.21 -17.80 34.78
C PRO A 283 -9.67 -19.26 34.89
N ASP A 284 -8.71 -20.19 34.96
CA ASP A 284 -8.96 -21.62 34.82
C ASP A 284 -8.22 -22.41 35.92
N PRO A 285 -8.73 -23.60 36.30
CA PRO A 285 -8.04 -24.52 37.19
C PRO A 285 -6.67 -24.98 36.63
N ILE A 286 -5.88 -25.68 37.45
CA ILE A 286 -4.66 -26.35 36.99
C ILE A 286 -4.95 -27.22 35.77
N VAL A 287 -4.10 -27.08 34.76
CA VAL A 287 -4.12 -27.89 33.55
C VAL A 287 -2.81 -28.69 33.50
N LYS A 288 -2.92 -29.98 33.21
CA LYS A 288 -1.75 -30.83 32.92
C LYS A 288 -1.32 -30.64 31.47
N GLY A 289 -0.03 -30.40 31.26
CA GLY A 289 0.49 -30.18 29.92
C GLY A 289 1.99 -30.00 29.86
N SER A 290 2.46 -29.57 28.71
CA SER A 290 3.85 -29.15 28.49
C SER A 290 3.89 -27.78 27.84
N TYR A 291 4.92 -26.99 28.13
CA TYR A 291 5.12 -25.72 27.47
C TYR A 291 5.67 -25.96 26.06
N GLY A 292 4.97 -25.47 25.04
CA GLY A 292 5.30 -25.74 23.65
C GLY A 292 4.68 -24.72 22.70
N VAL A 293 4.69 -25.02 21.41
CA VAL A 293 4.15 -24.13 20.38
C VAL A 293 2.66 -24.41 20.16
N VAL A 294 1.83 -23.37 20.27
CA VAL A 294 0.37 -23.39 20.06
C VAL A 294 -0.06 -22.37 19.00
N LYS A 295 -1.14 -22.67 18.27
CA LYS A 295 -1.72 -21.76 17.27
C LYS A 295 -2.41 -20.59 17.96
N VAL A 296 -2.19 -19.38 17.45
CA VAL A 296 -2.89 -18.15 17.87
C VAL A 296 -4.23 -18.07 17.13
N PRO A 297 -5.34 -17.67 17.79
CA PRO A 297 -6.61 -17.44 17.11
C PRO A 297 -6.44 -16.44 15.96
N GLU A 298 -7.10 -16.65 14.82
CA GLU A 298 -6.90 -15.82 13.62
C GLU A 298 -7.15 -14.33 13.86
N ALA A 299 -8.09 -13.97 14.75
CA ALA A 299 -8.39 -12.59 15.12
C ALA A 299 -7.28 -11.89 15.93
N GLU A 300 -6.36 -12.65 16.53
CA GLU A 300 -5.24 -12.13 17.34
C GLU A 300 -3.91 -12.10 16.55
N ILE A 301 -3.88 -12.62 15.32
CA ILE A 301 -2.68 -12.60 14.48
C ILE A 301 -2.40 -11.15 14.04
N THR A 302 -1.24 -10.66 14.44
CA THR A 302 -0.70 -9.35 14.05
C THR A 302 0.54 -9.52 13.14
N PRO A 303 1.01 -8.47 12.44
CA PRO A 303 2.23 -8.55 11.62
C PRO A 303 3.49 -8.96 12.38
N VAL A 304 3.52 -8.81 13.71
CA VAL A 304 4.63 -9.22 14.58
C VAL A 304 4.45 -10.62 15.17
N THR A 305 3.32 -11.27 14.91
CA THR A 305 3.06 -12.64 15.38
C THR A 305 3.95 -13.59 14.61
N GLN A 306 4.70 -14.42 15.34
CA GLN A 306 5.56 -15.44 14.74
C GLN A 306 4.70 -16.59 14.19
N ASP A 307 5.27 -17.36 13.28
CA ASP A 307 4.71 -18.61 12.79
C ASP A 307 5.45 -19.79 13.44
N ALA A 308 5.04 -21.02 13.14
CA ALA A 308 5.81 -22.19 13.53
C ALA A 308 6.00 -23.20 12.42
N LEU A 309 7.25 -23.64 12.27
CA LEU A 309 7.65 -24.70 11.37
C LEU A 309 7.80 -26.00 12.16
N ILE A 310 7.14 -27.07 11.73
CA ILE A 310 7.27 -28.39 12.32
C ILE A 310 8.18 -29.22 11.41
N VAL A 311 9.30 -29.66 11.96
CA VAL A 311 10.26 -30.51 11.26
C VAL A 311 10.48 -31.80 12.03
N GLU A 312 10.90 -32.82 11.31
CA GLU A 312 11.28 -34.11 11.86
C GLU A 312 12.78 -34.31 11.62
N VAL A 313 13.49 -34.66 12.68
CA VAL A 313 14.93 -34.95 12.65
C VAL A 313 15.12 -36.42 12.97
N SER A 314 15.79 -37.14 12.08
CA SER A 314 16.08 -38.57 12.22
C SER A 314 17.58 -38.83 12.16
N SER A 315 18.09 -39.64 13.09
CA SER A 315 19.46 -40.15 13.07
C SER A 315 19.59 -41.43 13.89
N LYS A 316 20.41 -42.39 13.43
CA LYS A 316 20.60 -43.72 14.07
C LYS A 316 19.28 -44.47 14.41
N GLY A 317 18.24 -44.30 13.60
CA GLY A 317 16.93 -44.93 13.81
C GLY A 317 16.07 -44.26 14.90
N GLU A 318 16.55 -43.19 15.53
CA GLU A 318 15.74 -42.32 16.39
C GLU A 318 15.17 -41.17 15.55
N THR A 319 13.88 -40.88 15.70
CA THR A 319 13.18 -39.81 14.98
C THR A 319 12.42 -38.95 15.97
N LYS A 320 12.62 -37.63 15.92
CA LYS A 320 11.92 -36.66 16.78
C LYS A 320 11.35 -35.52 15.95
N GLN A 321 10.08 -35.20 16.21
CA GLN A 321 9.45 -33.99 15.70
C GLN A 321 9.72 -32.81 16.61
N HIS A 322 10.01 -31.66 16.02
CA HIS A 322 10.31 -30.44 16.73
C HIS A 322 9.57 -29.25 16.11
N LYS A 323 8.97 -28.42 16.96
CA LYS A 323 8.22 -27.23 16.56
C LYS A 323 9.09 -26.00 16.78
N ILE A 324 9.46 -25.34 15.70
CA ILE A 324 10.34 -24.16 15.70
C ILE A 324 9.45 -22.93 15.56
N LEU A 325 9.40 -22.11 16.60
CA LEU A 325 8.73 -20.82 16.55
C LEU A 325 9.67 -19.80 15.88
N GLY A 326 9.16 -19.06 14.90
CA GLY A 326 9.94 -18.05 14.19
C GLY A 326 9.23 -17.52 12.95
N GLY A 327 9.97 -16.93 12.03
CA GLY A 327 9.41 -16.28 10.84
C GLY A 327 10.22 -15.08 10.37
N LYS A 328 9.68 -14.35 9.41
CA LYS A 328 10.33 -13.17 8.83
C LYS A 328 10.66 -12.13 9.92
N GLY A 329 11.87 -11.58 9.88
CA GLY A 329 12.38 -10.62 10.87
C GLY A 329 12.94 -11.25 12.15
N THR A 330 12.90 -12.58 12.29
CA THR A 330 13.43 -13.29 13.48
C THR A 330 14.60 -14.18 13.10
N ALA A 331 15.53 -14.40 14.04
CA ALA A 331 16.72 -15.25 13.81
C ALA A 331 17.04 -16.13 15.03
N SER A 332 16.06 -16.36 15.91
CA SER A 332 16.25 -17.11 17.15
C SER A 332 16.30 -18.61 16.91
N PHE A 333 17.23 -19.29 17.58
CA PHE A 333 17.30 -20.75 17.59
C PHE A 333 16.34 -21.34 18.63
N SER A 334 15.80 -22.50 18.29
CA SER A 334 15.08 -23.36 19.21
C SER A 334 15.98 -23.98 20.28
N GLU A 335 15.36 -24.56 21.29
CA GLU A 335 16.06 -25.40 22.27
C GLU A 335 16.69 -26.61 21.59
N LYS A 336 17.85 -27.04 22.09
CA LYS A 336 18.57 -28.19 21.52
C LYS A 336 17.75 -29.47 21.69
N ILE A 337 17.72 -30.28 20.64
CA ILE A 337 17.15 -31.62 20.66
C ILE A 337 18.27 -32.66 20.49
N SER A 338 18.33 -33.62 21.41
CA SER A 338 19.21 -34.79 21.25
C SER A 338 18.54 -35.84 20.37
N VAL A 339 19.16 -36.21 19.24
CA VAL A 339 18.72 -37.29 18.34
C VAL A 339 19.92 -38.15 17.93
N GLY A 340 19.90 -39.43 18.29
CA GLY A 340 20.99 -40.35 17.97
C GLY A 340 22.34 -39.96 18.57
N GLY A 341 22.35 -39.22 19.68
CA GLY A 341 23.55 -38.69 20.33
C GLY A 341 24.12 -37.40 19.72
N LEU A 342 23.43 -36.81 18.73
CA LEU A 342 23.74 -35.48 18.19
C LEU A 342 22.80 -34.44 18.82
N GLU A 343 23.33 -33.25 19.12
CA GLU A 343 22.57 -32.12 19.64
C GLU A 343 22.23 -31.16 18.49
N VAL A 344 20.96 -31.08 18.13
CA VAL A 344 20.49 -30.28 16.98
C VAL A 344 19.73 -29.05 17.49
N SER A 345 20.13 -27.86 17.04
CA SER A 345 19.36 -26.62 17.26
C SER A 345 18.91 -26.03 15.93
N LEU A 346 17.64 -25.66 15.83
CA LEU A 346 17.00 -25.25 14.58
C LEU A 346 16.47 -23.83 14.69
N ALA A 347 16.65 -23.01 13.66
CA ALA A 347 16.06 -21.69 13.56
C ALA A 347 15.23 -21.59 12.27
N TYR A 348 14.04 -21.01 12.37
CA TYR A 348 13.20 -20.67 11.21
C TYR A 348 13.01 -19.15 11.20
N GLY A 349 13.54 -18.47 10.20
CA GLY A 349 13.39 -17.01 10.10
C GLY A 349 14.34 -16.34 9.13
N SER A 350 14.48 -15.03 9.24
CA SER A 350 15.35 -14.24 8.38
C SER A 350 16.83 -14.50 8.67
N LYS A 351 17.63 -14.55 7.60
CA LYS A 351 19.09 -14.53 7.68
C LYS A 351 19.55 -13.13 8.07
N VAL A 352 20.52 -13.08 8.97
CA VAL A 352 21.13 -11.85 9.47
C VAL A 352 22.30 -11.48 8.56
N TYR A 353 22.29 -10.26 8.02
CA TYR A 353 23.38 -9.69 7.24
C TYR A 353 23.97 -8.48 7.97
N GLU A 354 25.29 -8.33 7.90
CA GLU A 354 26.02 -7.22 8.51
C GLU A 354 26.55 -6.29 7.41
N LEU A 355 26.33 -4.98 7.58
CA LEU A 355 26.80 -3.93 6.70
C LEU A 355 28.25 -3.56 7.01
N PRO A 356 29.02 -3.09 6.00
CA PRO A 356 30.39 -2.61 6.21
C PRO A 356 30.46 -1.19 6.81
N PHE A 357 29.34 -0.62 7.24
CA PHE A 357 29.19 0.70 7.89
C PHE A 357 27.94 0.67 8.78
N SER A 358 27.75 1.66 9.65
CA SER A 358 26.55 1.78 10.49
C SER A 358 25.68 2.95 10.04
N ILE A 359 24.38 2.86 10.30
CA ILE A 359 23.42 3.94 10.10
C ILE A 359 22.82 4.28 11.45
N LYS A 360 22.95 5.55 11.85
CA LYS A 360 22.31 6.09 13.05
C LYS A 360 21.01 6.79 12.69
N LEU A 361 19.92 6.44 13.36
CA LEU A 361 18.68 7.22 13.27
C LEU A 361 18.77 8.40 14.25
N ASN A 362 18.84 9.62 13.73
CA ASN A 362 18.88 10.81 14.56
C ASN A 362 17.49 11.23 15.02
N ASP A 363 16.53 11.19 14.09
CA ASP A 363 15.16 11.66 14.31
C ASP A 363 14.23 11.00 13.28
N PHE A 364 13.05 10.58 13.72
CA PHE A 364 11.99 10.05 12.85
C PHE A 364 10.80 11.01 12.86
N ILE A 365 10.40 11.46 11.67
CA ILE A 365 9.33 12.45 11.51
C ILE A 365 8.19 11.81 10.75
N ALA A 366 7.00 11.75 11.35
CA ALA A 366 5.78 11.32 10.68
C ALA A 366 4.71 12.41 10.74
N GLU A 367 4.31 12.92 9.58
CA GLU A 367 3.27 13.92 9.46
C GLU A 367 1.90 13.25 9.37
N LYS A 368 0.91 13.77 10.10
CA LYS A 368 -0.45 13.20 10.16
C LYS A 368 -1.43 13.95 9.27
N TYR A 369 -2.44 13.25 8.75
CA TYR A 369 -3.57 13.90 8.10
C TYR A 369 -4.35 14.73 9.13
N PRO A 370 -4.76 15.97 8.79
CA PRO A 370 -5.56 16.80 9.70
C PRO A 370 -6.83 16.09 10.17
N GLY A 371 -7.11 16.21 11.47
CA GLY A 371 -8.26 15.55 12.12
C GLY A 371 -8.06 14.09 12.49
N THR A 372 -6.89 13.50 12.23
CA THR A 372 -6.59 12.10 12.58
C THR A 372 -5.36 11.98 13.45
N GLU A 373 -5.41 11.12 14.48
CA GLU A 373 -4.24 10.82 15.33
C GLU A 373 -3.42 9.63 14.82
N LYS A 374 -3.97 8.84 13.88
CA LYS A 374 -3.41 7.57 13.40
C LYS A 374 -3.22 7.47 11.88
N GLY A 375 -3.65 8.47 11.12
CA GLY A 375 -3.47 8.52 9.67
C GLY A 375 -2.26 9.36 9.30
N TYR A 376 -1.27 8.76 8.62
CA TYR A 376 -0.03 9.44 8.25
C TYR A 376 -0.02 9.89 6.79
N ALA A 377 0.36 11.15 6.56
CA ALA A 377 0.49 11.78 5.25
C ALA A 377 1.87 11.57 4.63
N SER A 378 2.92 11.68 5.44
CA SER A 378 4.32 11.50 5.03
C SER A 378 5.13 11.00 6.21
N PHE A 379 6.29 10.39 5.93
CA PHE A 379 7.26 10.07 6.96
C PHE A 379 8.68 10.06 6.40
N MET A 380 9.63 10.43 7.25
CA MET A 380 11.03 10.66 6.92
C MET A 380 11.93 10.23 8.08
N SER A 381 13.07 9.63 7.74
CA SER A 381 14.13 9.32 8.69
C SER A 381 15.32 10.23 8.44
N LYS A 382 15.74 10.99 9.45
CA LYS A 382 17.00 11.72 9.42
C LYS A 382 18.09 10.82 9.96
N VAL A 383 19.08 10.51 9.14
CA VAL A 383 20.12 9.54 9.48
C VAL A 383 21.52 10.13 9.35
N THR A 384 22.44 9.65 10.17
CA THR A 384 23.88 9.83 9.96
C THR A 384 24.47 8.49 9.51
N ILE A 385 25.18 8.52 8.40
CA ILE A 385 25.93 7.35 7.91
C ILE A 385 27.27 7.37 8.61
N GLU A 386 27.51 6.40 9.49
CA GLU A 386 28.76 6.25 10.24
C GLU A 386 29.70 5.32 9.46
N ASP A 387 30.48 5.93 8.56
CA ASP A 387 31.53 5.30 7.75
C ASP A 387 32.86 6.07 7.93
N GLU A 388 33.88 5.79 7.10
CA GLU A 388 35.17 6.50 7.12
C GLU A 388 35.04 8.05 7.09
N ARG A 389 34.00 8.55 6.41
CA ARG A 389 33.62 9.98 6.40
C ARG A 389 32.13 10.10 6.71
N PRO A 390 31.77 10.40 7.97
CA PRO A 390 30.37 10.51 8.34
C PRO A 390 29.68 11.67 7.62
N PHE A 391 28.44 11.45 7.22
CA PHE A 391 27.58 12.48 6.62
C PHE A 391 26.13 12.26 6.99
N ASP A 392 25.37 13.35 7.03
CA ASP A 392 23.93 13.33 7.30
C ASP A 392 23.14 13.18 5.99
N TYR A 393 22.03 12.45 6.07
CA TYR A 393 21.16 12.21 4.94
C TYR A 393 19.71 12.01 5.40
N ASP A 394 18.76 12.49 4.60
CA ASP A 394 17.34 12.33 4.86
C ASP A 394 16.77 11.23 3.94
N ILE A 395 16.18 10.18 4.52
CA ILE A 395 15.56 9.09 3.77
C ILE A 395 14.03 9.23 3.86
N TYR A 396 13.38 9.43 2.71
CA TYR A 396 11.93 9.55 2.60
C TYR A 396 11.45 9.10 1.22
N MET A 397 10.16 9.27 0.93
CA MET A 397 9.57 8.86 -0.34
C MET A 397 10.23 9.51 -1.56
N ASN A 398 10.73 8.66 -2.46
CA ASN A 398 11.51 9.02 -3.65
C ASN A 398 12.88 9.67 -3.38
N HIS A 399 13.38 9.63 -2.15
CA HIS A 399 14.72 10.08 -1.79
C HIS A 399 15.50 8.93 -1.13
N ILE A 400 16.31 8.27 -1.95
CA ILE A 400 16.90 6.96 -1.67
C ILE A 400 18.38 7.16 -1.36
N LEU A 401 18.85 6.60 -0.24
CA LEU A 401 20.28 6.55 0.07
C LEU A 401 20.93 5.41 -0.75
N ASP A 402 21.94 5.73 -1.56
CA ASP A 402 22.79 4.76 -2.28
C ASP A 402 24.22 4.87 -1.75
N HIS A 403 24.71 3.83 -1.07
CA HIS A 403 26.04 3.81 -0.45
C HIS A 403 26.68 2.42 -0.52
N LYS A 404 27.94 2.34 -0.99
CA LYS A 404 28.77 1.12 -1.00
C LYS A 404 28.17 -0.16 -1.62
N GLY A 405 27.18 -0.07 -2.50
CA GLY A 405 26.48 -1.28 -2.98
C GLY A 405 25.01 -1.35 -2.61
N TYR A 406 24.64 -0.64 -1.55
CA TYR A 406 23.40 -0.80 -0.83
C TYR A 406 22.48 0.39 -1.07
N ARG A 407 21.21 0.08 -1.33
CA ARG A 407 20.16 1.07 -1.45
C ARG A 407 19.21 0.96 -0.29
N PHE A 408 18.96 2.08 0.39
CA PHE A 408 18.07 2.17 1.53
C PHE A 408 16.83 2.98 1.15
N PHE A 409 15.68 2.35 1.34
CA PHE A 409 14.38 2.95 1.09
C PHE A 409 13.65 3.07 2.42
N GLN A 410 12.97 4.19 2.63
CA GLN A 410 12.01 4.28 3.72
C GLN A 410 10.89 3.25 3.45
N SER A 411 10.66 2.30 4.35
CA SER A 411 9.66 1.24 4.14
C SER A 411 8.47 1.37 5.09
N GLY A 412 8.76 1.58 6.38
CA GLY A 412 7.76 1.77 7.43
C GLY A 412 8.39 2.27 8.73
N PHE A 413 7.65 2.21 9.83
CA PHE A 413 8.10 2.71 11.14
C PHE A 413 7.35 2.04 12.30
N ASP A 414 7.88 2.20 13.51
CA ASP A 414 7.33 1.60 14.71
C ASP A 414 6.05 2.32 15.18
N PRO A 415 5.08 1.59 15.75
CA PRO A 415 3.83 2.15 16.26
C PRO A 415 3.98 3.35 17.21
N ASP A 416 5.08 3.43 17.96
CA ASP A 416 5.36 4.48 18.94
C ASP A 416 6.07 5.71 18.35
N GLU A 417 6.22 5.76 17.01
CA GLU A 417 6.84 6.87 16.26
C GLU A 417 8.32 7.11 16.65
N ARG A 418 8.99 6.12 17.25
CA ARG A 418 10.38 6.22 17.74
C ARG A 418 11.34 5.23 17.07
N GLY A 419 10.94 4.69 15.93
CA GLY A 419 11.74 3.74 15.18
C GLY A 419 11.36 3.74 13.72
N THR A 420 12.35 3.58 12.86
CA THR A 420 12.17 3.47 11.42
C THR A 420 12.47 2.06 10.96
N THR A 421 11.86 1.63 9.87
CA THR A 421 12.24 0.41 9.17
C THR A 421 12.68 0.76 7.75
N LEU A 422 13.97 0.59 7.48
CA LEU A 422 14.55 0.80 6.16
C LEU A 422 14.56 -0.52 5.38
N SER A 423 14.12 -0.50 4.13
CA SER A 423 14.34 -1.60 3.19
C SER A 423 15.73 -1.47 2.60
N VAL A 424 16.52 -2.52 2.70
CA VAL A 424 17.90 -2.60 2.19
C VAL A 424 17.92 -3.50 0.97
N ASN A 425 18.49 -3.02 -0.13
CA ASN A 425 18.65 -3.79 -1.35
C ASN A 425 20.11 -3.75 -1.83
N HIS A 426 20.69 -4.91 -2.09
CA HIS A 426 22.01 -5.08 -2.72
C HIS A 426 21.87 -5.76 -4.10
N ASP A 427 21.32 -5.03 -5.08
CA ASP A 427 21.08 -5.47 -6.46
C ASP A 427 21.62 -4.49 -7.51
N GLN A 428 22.88 -4.07 -7.39
CA GLN A 428 23.46 -3.13 -8.35
C GLN A 428 23.43 -3.70 -9.78
N TRP A 429 23.89 -4.93 -9.97
CA TRP A 429 24.01 -5.53 -11.31
C TRP A 429 22.67 -5.84 -11.96
N GLY A 430 21.71 -6.44 -11.23
CA GLY A 430 20.38 -6.71 -11.76
C GLY A 430 19.67 -5.42 -12.16
N THR A 431 19.77 -4.38 -11.33
CA THR A 431 19.24 -3.05 -11.64
C THR A 431 19.87 -2.46 -12.90
N TRP A 432 21.21 -2.43 -13.02
CA TRP A 432 21.88 -1.86 -14.20
C TRP A 432 21.54 -2.63 -15.48
N ILE A 433 21.53 -3.97 -15.44
CA ILE A 433 21.23 -4.81 -16.59
C ILE A 433 19.78 -4.59 -17.07
N THR A 434 18.82 -4.57 -16.14
CA THR A 434 17.40 -4.33 -16.48
C THR A 434 17.19 -2.90 -17.01
N TYR A 435 17.86 -1.90 -16.44
CA TYR A 435 17.73 -0.50 -16.88
C TYR A 435 18.26 -0.29 -18.30
N ILE A 436 19.41 -0.90 -18.63
CA ILE A 436 19.91 -0.93 -20.01
C ILE A 436 18.89 -1.65 -20.92
N GLY A 437 18.33 -2.77 -20.45
CA GLY A 437 17.25 -3.46 -21.15
C GLY A 437 16.06 -2.55 -21.46
N TYR A 438 15.51 -1.86 -20.46
CA TYR A 438 14.38 -0.94 -20.64
C TYR A 438 14.70 0.24 -21.57
N PHE A 439 15.90 0.80 -21.45
CA PHE A 439 16.36 1.85 -22.35
C PHE A 439 16.41 1.36 -23.81
N LEU A 440 16.97 0.16 -24.05
CA LEU A 440 16.99 -0.44 -25.38
C LEU A 440 15.58 -0.80 -25.88
N LEU A 441 14.68 -1.25 -24.99
CA LEU A 441 13.29 -1.51 -25.35
C LEU A 441 12.64 -0.24 -25.90
N TYR A 442 12.77 0.87 -25.18
CA TYR A 442 12.29 2.19 -25.60
C TYR A 442 12.91 2.63 -26.93
N ALA A 443 14.24 2.57 -27.05
CA ALA A 443 14.95 2.93 -28.28
C ALA A 443 14.54 2.05 -29.48
N GLY A 444 14.32 0.76 -29.26
CA GLY A 444 13.87 -0.19 -30.27
C GLY A 444 12.44 0.09 -30.75
N LEU A 445 11.52 0.41 -29.83
CA LEU A 445 10.15 0.80 -30.17
C LEU A 445 10.13 2.11 -30.97
N MET A 446 10.88 3.12 -30.53
CA MET A 446 11.05 4.37 -31.27
C MET A 446 11.63 4.11 -32.66
N GLY A 447 12.70 3.32 -32.76
CA GLY A 447 13.31 2.95 -34.02
C GLY A 447 12.32 2.31 -35.01
N ILE A 448 11.41 1.45 -34.55
CA ILE A 448 10.39 0.83 -35.43
C ILE A 448 9.41 1.86 -36.02
N MET A 449 9.06 2.90 -35.27
CA MET A 449 8.11 3.92 -35.71
C MET A 449 8.71 4.84 -36.80
N PHE A 450 10.02 5.14 -36.72
CA PHE A 450 10.67 6.09 -37.64
C PHE A 450 11.40 5.41 -38.83
N PHE A 451 11.73 4.12 -38.75
CA PHE A 451 12.41 3.43 -39.87
C PHE A 451 11.44 2.93 -40.95
N GLY A 452 11.50 3.53 -42.13
CA GLY A 452 10.63 3.24 -43.28
C GLY A 452 10.92 1.94 -44.05
N LYS A 453 11.57 0.93 -43.46
CA LYS A 453 11.81 -0.40 -44.06
C LYS A 453 11.54 -1.54 -43.08
N THR A 454 10.55 -1.37 -42.20
CA THR A 454 10.20 -2.37 -41.19
C THR A 454 9.25 -3.44 -41.73
N ARG A 455 9.25 -4.61 -41.08
CA ARG A 455 8.30 -5.70 -41.37
C ARG A 455 6.84 -5.24 -41.26
N PHE A 456 6.52 -4.17 -40.54
CA PHE A 456 5.17 -3.57 -40.52
C PHE A 456 4.75 -3.05 -41.90
N GLN A 457 5.65 -2.38 -42.64
CA GLN A 457 5.38 -1.96 -44.00
C GLN A 457 5.35 -3.14 -44.98
N ASP A 458 6.18 -4.17 -44.75
CA ASP A 458 6.11 -5.41 -45.53
C ASP A 458 4.86 -6.24 -45.22
N LEU A 459 4.35 -6.19 -43.98
CA LEU A 459 3.07 -6.78 -43.58
C LEU A 459 1.92 -6.01 -44.20
N ALA A 460 1.99 -4.67 -44.27
CA ALA A 460 1.03 -3.85 -45.00
C ALA A 460 1.02 -4.21 -46.51
N LYS A 461 2.20 -4.37 -47.12
CA LYS A 461 2.34 -4.85 -48.51
C LYS A 461 1.91 -6.32 -48.69
N SER A 462 2.07 -7.15 -47.66
CA SER A 462 1.63 -8.55 -47.67
C SER A 462 0.13 -8.70 -47.42
N LEU A 463 -0.47 -7.80 -46.64
CA LEU A 463 -1.92 -7.62 -46.52
C LEU A 463 -2.52 -7.27 -47.88
N ASP A 464 -1.87 -6.39 -48.66
CA ASP A 464 -2.26 -6.11 -50.05
C ASP A 464 -2.15 -7.35 -50.98
N LYS A 465 -1.19 -8.25 -50.73
CA LYS A 465 -1.09 -9.54 -51.45
C LYS A 465 -2.12 -10.59 -50.97
N ILE A 466 -2.48 -10.58 -49.69
CA ILE A 466 -3.47 -11.48 -49.08
C ILE A 466 -4.90 -11.10 -49.50
N LYS A 467 -5.20 -9.80 -49.66
CA LYS A 467 -6.44 -9.30 -50.30
C LYS A 467 -6.74 -9.97 -51.64
N LYS A 468 -5.70 -10.22 -52.43
CA LYS A 468 -5.83 -10.80 -53.78
C LYS A 468 -6.05 -12.31 -53.81
N LYS A 469 -6.01 -13.03 -52.67
CA LYS A 469 -6.01 -14.51 -52.72
C LYS A 469 -6.96 -15.27 -51.81
N LYS A 470 -7.76 -14.68 -50.91
CA LYS A 470 -8.82 -15.43 -50.21
C LYS A 470 -10.04 -14.58 -49.84
N THR A 471 -11.06 -14.65 -50.70
CA THR A 471 -12.49 -14.56 -50.35
C THR A 471 -12.92 -15.91 -49.77
N ALA A 472 -12.67 -16.16 -48.49
CA ALA A 472 -13.33 -17.20 -47.69
C ALA A 472 -12.69 -17.25 -46.29
N LEU A 473 -13.01 -16.27 -45.44
CA LEU A 473 -13.01 -16.47 -43.98
C LEU A 473 -13.81 -15.37 -43.27
N THR A 474 -14.95 -14.99 -43.84
CA THR A 474 -15.78 -13.89 -43.33
C THR A 474 -16.88 -14.35 -42.37
N MET A 475 -16.88 -15.63 -41.96
CA MET A 475 -17.97 -16.21 -41.14
C MET A 475 -17.59 -16.50 -39.67
N ILE A 476 -16.36 -16.21 -39.23
CA ILE A 476 -15.92 -16.51 -37.84
C ILE A 476 -15.68 -15.23 -37.01
N PHE A 477 -15.47 -14.07 -37.62
CA PHE A 477 -15.21 -12.82 -36.88
C PHE A 477 -16.46 -11.95 -36.64
N ALA A 478 -17.59 -12.27 -37.29
CA ALA A 478 -18.87 -11.58 -37.11
C ALA A 478 -19.77 -12.25 -36.05
N LEU A 479 -19.36 -13.41 -35.51
CA LEU A 479 -20.11 -14.17 -34.51
C LEU A 479 -19.61 -13.97 -33.05
N LEU A 480 -18.59 -13.13 -32.84
CA LEU A 480 -17.95 -12.91 -31.53
C LEU A 480 -18.16 -11.50 -30.95
N PHE A 481 -19.02 -10.67 -31.56
CA PHE A 481 -19.33 -9.32 -31.04
C PHE A 481 -20.82 -8.93 -31.09
N GLY A 482 -21.71 -9.90 -31.28
CA GLY A 482 -23.15 -9.69 -31.16
C GLY A 482 -23.69 -10.39 -29.92
N LEU A 483 -23.98 -9.60 -28.87
CA LEU A 483 -25.06 -9.76 -27.88
C LEU A 483 -24.60 -9.17 -26.54
N ASN A 484 -25.11 -7.98 -26.22
CA ASN A 484 -25.56 -7.59 -24.88
C ASN A 484 -26.14 -6.17 -24.96
N VAL A 485 -27.42 -6.05 -25.34
CA VAL A 485 -28.29 -4.92 -24.99
C VAL A 485 -29.72 -5.44 -24.80
N LEU A 486 -30.14 -5.54 -23.54
CA LEU A 486 -31.41 -5.06 -22.95
C LEU A 486 -31.87 -5.97 -21.79
N ALA A 487 -31.91 -5.39 -20.59
CA ALA A 487 -32.99 -5.61 -19.65
C ALA A 487 -33.16 -4.31 -18.84
N GLN A 488 -34.24 -3.59 -19.15
CA GLN A 488 -34.85 -2.60 -18.28
C GLN A 488 -36.02 -3.34 -17.63
N GLU A 489 -35.98 -3.50 -16.31
CA GLU A 489 -37.17 -3.76 -15.51
C GLU A 489 -37.14 -2.85 -14.29
N HIS A 490 -38.19 -2.04 -14.20
CA HIS A 490 -38.56 -1.31 -13.01
C HIS A 490 -39.16 -2.30 -12.01
N THR A 491 -38.71 -2.25 -10.76
CA THR A 491 -39.56 -2.57 -9.61
C THR A 491 -39.32 -1.53 -8.53
N GLU A 492 -40.32 -0.67 -8.34
CA GLU A 492 -40.57 0.01 -7.08
C GLU A 492 -41.04 -1.04 -6.07
N LYS A 493 -40.39 -1.13 -4.90
CA LYS A 493 -41.06 -1.45 -3.64
C LYS A 493 -40.33 -0.80 -2.46
N ASP A 494 -41.14 -0.08 -1.70
CA ASP A 494 -40.84 0.59 -0.44
C ASP A 494 -40.17 -0.31 0.58
N GLY A 495 -39.14 0.25 1.23
CA GLY A 495 -38.61 -0.20 2.50
C GLY A 495 -38.52 1.01 3.43
N HIS A 496 -39.58 1.27 4.20
CA HIS A 496 -39.57 2.27 5.26
C HIS A 496 -38.54 1.89 6.32
N ASN A 497 -37.55 2.74 6.57
CA ASN A 497 -36.92 2.81 7.87
C ASN A 497 -36.58 4.26 8.23
N HIS A 498 -37.21 4.73 9.30
CA HIS A 498 -37.14 6.11 9.75
C HIS A 498 -35.78 6.39 10.42
N SER A 499 -34.97 7.20 9.77
CA SER A 499 -33.99 8.04 10.47
C SER A 499 -34.07 9.44 9.87
N LYS A 500 -34.19 10.46 10.73
CA LYS A 500 -34.40 11.87 10.37
C LYS A 500 -33.13 12.46 9.73
N VAL A 501 -32.83 12.07 8.50
CA VAL A 501 -31.81 12.67 7.63
C VAL A 501 -32.55 13.20 6.39
N PRO A 502 -32.28 14.43 5.92
CA PRO A 502 -32.95 14.98 4.74
C PRO A 502 -32.80 14.06 3.52
N SER A 503 -33.84 13.91 2.71
CA SER A 503 -33.74 13.12 1.47
C SER A 503 -32.78 13.79 0.49
N GLN A 504 -32.18 13.00 -0.41
CA GLN A 504 -31.28 13.53 -1.44
C GLN A 504 -31.97 14.63 -2.26
N GLU A 505 -33.26 14.46 -2.59
CA GLU A 505 -34.06 15.46 -3.31
C GLU A 505 -34.23 16.77 -2.53
N GLN A 506 -34.38 16.72 -1.21
CA GLN A 506 -34.45 17.91 -0.35
C GLN A 506 -33.10 18.65 -0.31
N ILE A 507 -32.00 17.91 -0.19
CA ILE A 507 -30.64 18.46 -0.24
C ILE A 507 -30.39 19.12 -1.61
N ASP A 508 -30.80 18.46 -2.67
CA ASP A 508 -30.64 18.92 -4.04
C ASP A 508 -31.45 20.18 -4.34
N SER A 509 -32.67 20.27 -3.78
CA SER A 509 -33.50 21.47 -3.86
C SER A 509 -32.83 22.65 -3.14
N LEU A 510 -32.28 22.44 -1.94
CA LEU A 510 -31.54 23.46 -1.20
C LEU A 510 -30.27 23.92 -1.92
N LEU A 511 -29.52 23.00 -2.53
CA LEU A 511 -28.33 23.35 -3.31
C LEU A 511 -28.69 24.14 -4.57
N ASN A 512 -29.76 23.75 -5.28
CA ASN A 512 -30.21 24.44 -6.48
C ASN A 512 -30.78 25.84 -6.20
N ALA A 513 -31.43 26.04 -5.05
CA ALA A 513 -31.92 27.34 -4.62
C ALA A 513 -30.78 28.33 -4.31
N ASN A 514 -29.61 27.83 -3.91
CA ASN A 514 -28.46 28.62 -3.48
C ASN A 514 -27.29 28.57 -4.48
N ILE A 515 -27.57 28.43 -5.78
CA ILE A 515 -26.51 28.47 -6.81
C ILE A 515 -26.04 29.90 -7.04
N VAL A 516 -24.75 30.14 -6.83
CA VAL A 516 -24.09 31.42 -7.17
C VAL A 516 -24.03 31.60 -8.70
N PRO A 517 -24.30 32.80 -9.25
CA PRO A 517 -24.16 33.09 -10.67
C PRO A 517 -22.79 32.74 -11.23
N VAL A 518 -22.75 32.26 -12.47
CA VAL A 518 -21.50 31.83 -13.13
C VAL A 518 -20.48 32.98 -13.20
N GLU A 519 -20.93 34.21 -13.47
CA GLU A 519 -20.04 35.38 -13.57
C GLU A 519 -19.28 35.66 -12.25
N HIS A 520 -20.00 35.67 -11.12
CA HIS A 520 -19.38 35.86 -9.81
C HIS A 520 -18.45 34.69 -9.45
N ALA A 521 -18.86 33.45 -9.73
CA ALA A 521 -18.03 32.27 -9.50
C ALA A 521 -16.74 32.29 -10.35
N GLU A 522 -16.78 32.81 -11.59
CA GLU A 522 -15.59 32.99 -12.42
C GLU A 522 -14.64 34.07 -11.86
N ASN A 523 -15.18 35.16 -11.30
CA ASN A 523 -14.37 36.19 -10.64
C ASN A 523 -13.67 35.64 -9.39
N PHE A 524 -14.36 34.81 -8.61
CA PHE A 524 -13.79 34.08 -7.48
C PHE A 524 -12.74 33.06 -7.94
N GLY A 525 -13.02 32.29 -8.99
CA GLY A 525 -12.11 31.29 -9.57
C GLY A 525 -10.79 31.87 -10.08
N LYS A 526 -10.72 33.18 -10.36
CA LYS A 526 -9.50 33.89 -10.75
C LYS A 526 -8.62 34.33 -9.58
N LEU A 527 -9.08 34.23 -8.34
CA LEU A 527 -8.20 34.44 -7.18
C LEU A 527 -7.10 33.40 -7.17
N VAL A 528 -5.92 33.77 -6.69
CA VAL A 528 -4.79 32.84 -6.57
C VAL A 528 -4.81 32.21 -5.18
N VAL A 529 -4.53 30.92 -5.13
CA VAL A 529 -4.37 30.14 -3.90
C VAL A 529 -3.02 29.41 -3.95
N GLN A 530 -2.35 29.32 -2.83
CA GLN A 530 -1.15 28.47 -2.68
C GLN A 530 -1.58 27.05 -2.30
N ASP A 531 -1.16 26.05 -3.07
CA ASP A 531 -1.40 24.65 -2.68
C ASP A 531 -0.40 24.13 -1.65
N GLU A 532 -0.63 22.90 -1.15
CA GLU A 532 0.28 22.26 -0.18
C GLU A 532 1.70 22.06 -0.72
N GLY A 533 1.88 22.01 -2.05
CA GLY A 533 3.20 21.93 -2.69
C GLY A 533 3.86 23.30 -2.92
N GLY A 534 3.24 24.38 -2.44
CA GLY A 534 3.74 25.76 -2.60
C GLY A 534 3.42 26.39 -3.96
N ARG A 535 2.74 25.70 -4.89
CA ARG A 535 2.40 26.24 -6.21
C ARG A 535 1.26 27.24 -6.10
N MET A 536 1.48 28.40 -6.68
CA MET A 536 0.47 29.44 -6.90
C MET A 536 -0.39 29.07 -8.10
N LYS A 537 -1.69 28.83 -7.88
CA LYS A 537 -2.64 28.52 -8.96
C LYS A 537 -3.98 29.25 -8.76
N PRO A 538 -4.76 29.46 -9.83
CA PRO A 538 -6.11 30.01 -9.70
C PRO A 538 -7.02 29.05 -8.91
N ILE A 539 -7.96 29.61 -8.15
CA ILE A 539 -8.99 28.83 -7.44
C ILE A 539 -9.76 27.94 -8.43
N ASN A 540 -9.92 28.35 -9.70
CA ASN A 540 -10.53 27.52 -10.73
C ASN A 540 -9.83 26.17 -10.95
N THR A 541 -8.49 26.17 -11.02
CA THR A 541 -7.72 24.92 -11.11
C THR A 541 -7.90 24.12 -9.83
N PHE A 542 -7.79 24.80 -8.71
CA PHE A 542 -7.88 24.18 -7.39
C PHE A 542 -9.25 23.50 -7.15
N SER A 543 -10.35 24.22 -7.42
CA SER A 543 -11.72 23.75 -7.26
C SER A 543 -12.02 22.57 -8.18
N SER A 544 -11.53 22.59 -9.41
CA SER A 544 -11.62 21.50 -10.38
C SER A 544 -10.87 20.25 -9.88
N GLU A 545 -9.63 20.43 -9.39
CA GLU A 545 -8.85 19.35 -8.79
C GLU A 545 -9.54 18.74 -7.57
N LEU A 546 -10.07 19.57 -6.67
CA LEU A 546 -10.81 19.15 -5.48
C LEU A 546 -12.04 18.32 -5.87
N LEU A 547 -12.91 18.85 -6.74
CA LEU A 547 -14.14 18.16 -7.13
C LEU A 547 -13.87 16.84 -7.86
N ARG A 548 -12.83 16.79 -8.71
CA ARG A 548 -12.43 15.56 -9.40
C ARG A 548 -11.81 14.54 -8.43
N LYS A 549 -11.06 14.97 -7.42
CA LYS A 549 -10.55 14.06 -6.38
C LYS A 549 -11.67 13.47 -5.54
N LEU A 550 -12.68 14.27 -5.19
CA LEU A 550 -13.82 13.85 -4.38
C LEU A 550 -14.81 12.98 -5.15
N SER A 551 -15.21 13.39 -6.36
CA SER A 551 -16.36 12.81 -7.09
C SER A 551 -16.00 12.11 -8.41
N LEU A 552 -14.74 12.18 -8.84
CA LEU A 552 -14.28 11.72 -10.16
C LEU A 552 -14.96 12.44 -11.35
N LYS A 553 -15.61 13.57 -11.09
CA LYS A 553 -16.28 14.41 -12.09
C LYS A 553 -15.77 15.85 -11.97
N ASP A 554 -15.84 16.58 -13.08
CA ASP A 554 -15.46 18.00 -13.14
C ASP A 554 -16.66 18.95 -12.92
N LYS A 555 -17.86 18.40 -12.78
CA LYS A 555 -19.11 19.11 -12.49
C LYS A 555 -19.97 18.31 -11.51
N TYR A 556 -20.70 19.02 -10.66
CA TYR A 556 -21.74 18.44 -9.84
C TYR A 556 -23.09 18.94 -10.36
N LYS A 557 -23.84 18.05 -11.01
CA LYS A 557 -25.12 18.38 -11.66
C LYS A 557 -24.94 19.56 -12.64
N ASN A 558 -25.62 20.67 -12.40
CA ASN A 558 -25.58 21.87 -13.23
C ASN A 558 -24.52 22.89 -12.76
N MET A 559 -23.79 22.61 -11.68
CA MET A 559 -22.80 23.51 -11.10
C MET A 559 -21.40 23.18 -11.64
N ASN A 560 -20.64 24.21 -11.99
CA ASN A 560 -19.21 24.10 -12.24
C ASN A 560 -18.42 23.97 -10.92
N SER A 561 -17.13 23.66 -11.00
CA SER A 561 -16.30 23.44 -9.80
C SER A 561 -16.20 24.66 -8.87
N ASP A 562 -16.19 25.87 -9.42
CA ASP A 562 -16.12 27.12 -8.62
C ASP A 562 -17.40 27.36 -7.83
N GLN A 563 -18.55 27.15 -8.47
CA GLN A 563 -19.86 27.22 -7.81
C GLN A 563 -19.99 26.16 -6.71
N VAL A 564 -19.50 24.95 -6.97
CA VAL A 564 -19.48 23.88 -5.97
C VAL A 564 -18.62 24.26 -4.77
N PHE A 565 -17.41 24.78 -5.02
CA PHE A 565 -16.50 25.17 -3.95
C PHE A 565 -17.05 26.34 -3.12
N LEU A 566 -17.65 27.35 -3.75
CA LEU A 566 -18.38 28.42 -3.03
C LEU A 566 -19.53 27.85 -2.20
N SER A 567 -20.32 26.93 -2.76
CA SER A 567 -21.40 26.27 -2.04
C SER A 567 -20.91 25.48 -0.82
N MET A 568 -19.76 24.82 -0.92
CA MET A 568 -19.10 24.12 0.19
C MET A 568 -18.73 25.09 1.32
N MET A 569 -18.18 26.25 0.99
CA MET A 569 -17.82 27.28 1.98
C MET A 569 -19.04 27.94 2.63
N MET A 570 -20.13 28.13 1.88
CA MET A 570 -21.35 28.76 2.39
C MET A 570 -22.18 27.80 3.23
N ASN A 571 -22.24 26.53 2.87
CA ASN A 571 -23.16 25.54 3.44
C ASN A 571 -22.44 24.23 3.82
N PRO A 572 -21.46 24.27 4.74
CA PRO A 572 -20.62 23.10 5.02
C PRO A 572 -21.43 21.90 5.55
N THR A 573 -22.44 22.15 6.38
CA THR A 573 -23.32 21.12 6.95
C THR A 573 -24.12 20.37 5.88
N ILE A 574 -24.52 21.06 4.80
CA ILE A 574 -25.25 20.43 3.70
C ILE A 574 -24.33 19.45 2.98
N TRP A 575 -23.11 19.89 2.63
CA TRP A 575 -22.13 19.09 1.88
C TRP A 575 -21.64 17.85 2.62
N TYR A 576 -21.74 17.81 3.95
CA TYR A 576 -21.49 16.60 4.75
C TYR A 576 -22.52 15.48 4.49
N ASN A 577 -23.73 15.86 4.07
CA ASN A 577 -24.86 14.96 3.82
C ASN A 577 -25.10 14.70 2.32
N VAL A 578 -24.35 15.36 1.43
CA VAL A 578 -24.45 15.16 -0.01
C VAL A 578 -23.81 13.82 -0.40
N GLU A 579 -24.53 13.02 -1.18
CA GLU A 579 -23.99 11.78 -1.75
C GLU A 579 -23.18 12.09 -3.03
N PHE A 580 -21.88 12.35 -2.88
CA PHE A 580 -21.01 12.67 -4.02
C PHE A 580 -19.57 12.18 -3.92
N ILE A 581 -19.13 11.70 -2.75
CA ILE A 581 -17.78 11.18 -2.57
C ILE A 581 -17.69 9.83 -3.27
N ALA A 582 -16.81 9.68 -4.24
CA ALA A 582 -16.57 8.40 -4.90
C ALA A 582 -15.60 7.56 -4.08
N LEU A 583 -15.90 6.27 -3.87
CA LEU A 583 -14.97 5.32 -3.22
C LEU A 583 -13.97 4.72 -4.21
N ASP A 584 -14.45 4.32 -5.38
CA ASP A 584 -13.64 3.73 -6.44
C ASP A 584 -14.22 4.02 -7.83
N LYS A 585 -13.37 3.97 -8.86
CA LYS A 585 -13.79 4.29 -10.24
C LYS A 585 -14.85 3.33 -10.78
N LYS A 586 -14.84 2.07 -10.32
CA LYS A 586 -15.62 0.96 -10.87
C LYS A 586 -16.79 0.52 -9.98
N ALA A 587 -16.94 1.03 -8.76
CA ALA A 587 -17.95 0.56 -7.82
C ALA A 587 -17.86 -0.95 -7.53
N GLN A 588 -16.64 -1.49 -7.45
CA GLN A 588 -16.38 -2.93 -7.31
C GLN A 588 -15.70 -3.30 -5.98
N ASN A 589 -15.09 -2.34 -5.27
CA ASN A 589 -14.50 -2.64 -3.96
C ASN A 589 -15.51 -2.51 -2.82
N ASP A 590 -16.19 -3.60 -2.48
CA ASP A 590 -17.21 -3.62 -1.42
C ASP A 590 -16.63 -3.72 0.01
N SER A 591 -15.31 -3.81 0.17
CA SER A 591 -14.68 -3.87 1.48
C SER A 591 -14.96 -2.63 2.31
N ILE A 592 -14.76 -1.45 1.72
CA ILE A 592 -15.01 -0.16 2.40
C ILE A 592 -16.51 0.00 2.67
N ARG A 593 -17.35 -0.42 1.72
CA ARG A 593 -18.83 -0.35 1.81
C ARG A 593 -19.36 -1.11 3.00
N LYS A 594 -18.83 -2.32 3.23
CA LYS A 594 -19.14 -3.14 4.41
C LYS A 594 -18.74 -2.45 5.70
N VAL A 595 -17.57 -1.81 5.75
CA VAL A 595 -17.08 -1.10 6.95
C VAL A 595 -17.96 0.13 7.26
N ILE A 596 -18.32 0.93 6.25
CA ILE A 596 -19.13 2.13 6.46
C ILE A 596 -20.63 1.84 6.59
N GLY A 597 -21.08 0.66 6.16
CA GLY A 597 -22.46 0.17 6.32
C GLY A 597 -23.40 0.55 5.18
N ILE A 598 -22.91 0.57 3.93
CA ILE A 598 -23.70 0.90 2.74
C ILE A 598 -23.84 -0.29 1.77
N PRO A 599 -24.86 -0.30 0.90
CA PRO A 599 -25.06 -1.33 -0.12
C PRO A 599 -23.84 -1.57 -1.02
N GLU A 600 -23.62 -2.85 -1.37
CA GLU A 600 -22.59 -3.25 -2.34
C GLU A 600 -22.85 -2.57 -3.70
N GLY A 601 -21.77 -2.16 -4.39
CA GLY A 601 -21.86 -1.48 -5.68
C GLY A 601 -22.30 0.00 -5.65
N GLN A 602 -22.56 0.59 -4.48
CA GLN A 602 -22.91 2.01 -4.40
C GLN A 602 -21.71 2.91 -4.76
N LYS A 603 -21.86 3.74 -5.80
CA LYS A 603 -20.74 4.50 -6.37
C LYS A 603 -20.36 5.74 -5.54
N PHE A 604 -21.35 6.45 -5.01
CA PHE A 604 -21.17 7.68 -4.27
C PHE A 604 -21.62 7.50 -2.83
N VAL A 605 -20.94 8.17 -1.90
CA VAL A 605 -21.21 8.09 -0.46
C VAL A 605 -21.26 9.48 0.14
N LYS A 606 -21.84 9.57 1.33
CA LYS A 606 -21.90 10.79 2.12
C LYS A 606 -20.71 10.85 3.08
N ALA A 607 -20.29 12.05 3.47
CA ALA A 607 -19.23 12.19 4.47
C ALA A 607 -19.66 11.58 5.82
N ILE A 608 -20.94 11.71 6.17
CA ILE A 608 -21.49 11.16 7.41
C ILE A 608 -21.46 9.62 7.47
N ASP A 609 -21.42 8.92 6.34
CA ASP A 609 -21.40 7.45 6.32
C ASP A 609 -20.10 6.89 6.94
N PHE A 610 -19.02 7.68 6.92
CA PHE A 610 -17.73 7.32 7.51
C PHE A 610 -17.71 7.34 9.04
N PHE A 611 -18.74 7.91 9.68
CA PHE A 611 -18.84 8.03 11.13
C PHE A 611 -19.97 7.14 11.66
N ASP A 612 -19.82 6.64 12.88
CA ASP A 612 -20.89 5.95 13.59
C ASP A 612 -21.81 6.92 14.35
N LYS A 613 -22.77 6.37 15.09
CA LYS A 613 -23.75 7.17 15.87
C LYS A 613 -23.11 7.95 17.02
N GLU A 614 -21.92 7.54 17.44
CA GLU A 614 -21.14 8.17 18.52
C GLU A 614 -20.15 9.20 17.96
N GLY A 615 -20.08 9.34 16.63
CA GLY A 615 -19.17 10.25 15.93
C GLY A 615 -17.76 9.69 15.75
N LYS A 616 -17.55 8.39 16.01
CA LYS A 616 -16.24 7.74 15.82
C LYS A 616 -16.03 7.41 14.35
N TYR A 617 -14.80 7.64 13.88
CA TYR A 617 -14.42 7.39 12.50
C TYR A 617 -14.21 5.89 12.23
N LYS A 618 -15.04 5.32 11.35
CA LYS A 618 -15.08 3.87 11.09
C LYS A 618 -13.84 3.32 10.40
N LEU A 619 -13.12 4.14 9.61
CA LEU A 619 -11.92 3.69 8.90
C LEU A 619 -10.66 3.72 9.76
N GLU A 620 -10.67 4.42 10.90
CA GLU A 620 -9.51 4.60 11.78
C GLU A 620 -8.72 3.31 12.08
N PRO A 621 -9.35 2.15 12.39
CA PRO A 621 -8.62 0.92 12.68
C PRO A 621 -7.77 0.40 11.50
N TYR A 622 -8.17 0.71 10.27
CA TYR A 622 -7.52 0.24 9.05
C TYR A 622 -6.44 1.21 8.54
N LEU A 623 -6.53 2.49 8.94
CA LEU A 623 -5.64 3.53 8.41
C LEU A 623 -4.22 3.42 8.93
N ARG A 624 -4.01 2.98 10.18
CA ARG A 624 -2.65 2.86 10.73
C ARG A 624 -1.81 1.91 9.89
N ALA A 625 -2.31 0.70 9.63
CA ALA A 625 -1.62 -0.27 8.79
C ALA A 625 -1.42 0.26 7.36
N ALA A 626 -2.47 0.85 6.78
CA ALA A 626 -2.43 1.35 5.41
C ALA A 626 -1.51 2.56 5.19
N THR A 627 -1.24 3.35 6.24
CA THR A 627 -0.41 4.58 6.15
C THR A 627 0.98 4.42 6.78
N ALA A 628 1.23 3.36 7.54
CA ALA A 628 2.54 3.04 8.11
C ALA A 628 3.50 2.34 7.13
N THR A 629 3.08 2.10 5.88
CA THR A 629 3.88 1.48 4.82
C THR A 629 3.87 2.32 3.56
N ASN A 630 4.98 2.27 2.81
CA ASN A 630 5.08 2.90 1.49
C ASN A 630 4.59 2.00 0.35
N ASN A 631 4.39 0.71 0.60
CA ASN A 631 3.88 -0.26 -0.38
C ASN A 631 2.57 -0.89 0.12
N PRO A 632 1.49 -0.11 0.31
CA PRO A 632 0.21 -0.65 0.73
C PRO A 632 -0.34 -1.59 -0.34
N ASN A 633 -0.97 -2.68 0.09
CA ASN A 633 -1.70 -3.55 -0.83
C ASN A 633 -2.94 -2.82 -1.39
N LYS A 634 -3.62 -3.42 -2.37
CA LYS A 634 -4.77 -2.75 -3.01
C LYS A 634 -5.90 -2.42 -2.03
N PHE A 635 -6.13 -3.28 -1.05
CA PHE A 635 -7.11 -3.05 0.00
C PHE A 635 -6.72 -1.82 0.83
N GLU A 636 -5.52 -1.79 1.40
CA GLU A 636 -4.97 -0.66 2.18
C GLU A 636 -4.98 0.66 1.38
N GLN A 637 -4.58 0.62 0.11
CA GLN A 637 -4.58 1.79 -0.77
C GLN A 637 -5.98 2.39 -0.92
N ASP A 638 -7.02 1.54 -1.02
CA ASP A 638 -8.39 2.04 -1.19
C ASP A 638 -8.90 2.71 0.11
N PHE A 639 -8.52 2.21 1.30
CA PHE A 639 -8.82 2.88 2.58
C PHE A 639 -8.07 4.22 2.70
N LYS A 640 -6.80 4.25 2.28
CA LYS A 640 -5.99 5.48 2.25
C LYS A 640 -6.60 6.52 1.31
N ASP A 641 -7.01 6.11 0.10
CA ASP A 641 -7.67 7.00 -0.88
C ASP A 641 -8.99 7.55 -0.34
N ALA A 642 -9.82 6.72 0.30
CA ALA A 642 -11.09 7.16 0.90
C ALA A 642 -10.86 8.17 2.02
N ASN A 643 -9.87 7.93 2.89
CA ASN A 643 -9.49 8.87 3.94
C ASN A 643 -8.99 10.19 3.38
N ILE A 644 -8.10 10.17 2.37
CA ILE A 644 -7.60 11.38 1.71
C ILE A 644 -8.77 12.21 1.16
N ARG A 645 -9.78 11.58 0.56
CA ARG A 645 -10.96 12.29 0.05
C ARG A 645 -11.76 12.94 1.18
N LEU A 646 -11.99 12.22 2.28
CA LEU A 646 -12.70 12.77 3.43
C LEU A 646 -11.94 13.94 4.05
N SER A 647 -10.63 13.80 4.27
CA SER A 647 -9.78 14.87 4.79
C SER A 647 -9.76 16.09 3.87
N LEU A 648 -9.68 15.91 2.54
CA LEU A 648 -9.75 17.02 1.59
C LEU A 648 -11.10 17.74 1.65
N LEU A 649 -12.20 17.00 1.85
CA LEU A 649 -13.51 17.59 2.05
C LEU A 649 -13.55 18.40 3.35
N ASP A 650 -13.10 17.84 4.47
CA ASP A 650 -13.11 18.54 5.77
C ASP A 650 -12.29 19.83 5.74
N GLN A 651 -11.12 19.80 5.11
CA GLN A 651 -10.29 20.99 4.93
C GLN A 651 -10.94 22.02 3.99
N ALA A 652 -11.70 21.59 2.98
CA ALA A 652 -12.46 22.48 2.10
C ALA A 652 -13.65 23.13 2.83
N LEU A 653 -14.43 22.34 3.58
CA LEU A 653 -15.61 22.80 4.32
C LEU A 653 -15.23 23.74 5.47
N SER A 654 -14.10 23.50 6.13
CA SER A 654 -13.57 24.40 7.17
C SER A 654 -13.00 25.71 6.60
N GLY A 655 -12.68 25.74 5.30
CA GLY A 655 -11.99 26.86 4.65
C GLY A 655 -10.48 26.90 4.90
N GLN A 656 -9.89 25.87 5.52
CA GLN A 656 -8.45 25.76 5.76
C GLN A 656 -7.65 25.74 4.45
N ILE A 657 -8.25 25.18 3.39
CA ILE A 657 -7.65 25.12 2.06
C ILE A 657 -7.51 26.49 1.38
N VAL A 658 -8.24 27.52 1.82
CA VAL A 658 -8.29 28.84 1.17
C VAL A 658 -7.09 29.69 1.60
N LYS A 659 -5.89 29.27 1.19
CA LYS A 659 -4.59 29.92 1.45
C LYS A 659 -4.37 31.09 0.47
N ILE A 660 -5.06 32.19 0.72
CA ILE A 660 -5.10 33.37 -0.18
C ILE A 660 -4.40 34.62 0.41
N PHE A 661 -3.93 34.56 1.66
CA PHE A 661 -3.35 35.70 2.38
C PHE A 661 -1.83 35.53 2.52
N PRO A 662 -1.01 36.39 1.88
CA PRO A 662 0.44 36.36 2.04
C PRO A 662 0.89 36.63 3.48
N LEU A 663 1.86 35.87 4.00
CA LEU A 663 2.59 36.24 5.21
C LEU A 663 3.61 37.33 4.89
N LEU A 664 3.61 38.41 5.69
CA LEU A 664 4.53 39.53 5.49
C LEU A 664 5.95 39.12 5.92
N ASN A 665 6.94 39.40 5.06
CA ASN A 665 8.38 39.15 5.31
C ASN A 665 8.74 37.67 5.56
N ASP A 666 7.98 36.72 5.01
CA ASP A 666 8.32 35.31 5.06
C ASP A 666 9.34 34.97 3.96
N GLU A 667 10.49 34.38 4.31
CA GLU A 667 11.56 34.05 3.36
C GLU A 667 11.11 33.12 2.23
N ASN A 668 10.08 32.30 2.47
CA ASN A 668 9.56 31.32 1.52
C ASN A 668 8.29 31.81 0.82
N ASN A 669 7.90 33.08 0.97
CA ASN A 669 6.70 33.65 0.36
C ASN A 669 5.43 32.83 0.67
N LYS A 670 5.29 32.34 1.91
CA LYS A 670 4.17 31.51 2.33
C LYS A 670 2.85 32.28 2.40
N TRP A 671 1.77 31.64 1.94
CA TRP A 671 0.40 32.13 2.05
C TRP A 671 -0.40 31.24 3.00
N ILE A 672 -1.29 31.87 3.74
CA ILE A 672 -2.08 31.22 4.79
C ILE A 672 -3.58 31.43 4.58
N SER A 673 -4.35 30.57 5.22
CA SER A 673 -5.80 30.71 5.33
C SER A 673 -6.17 31.55 6.55
N ALA A 674 -7.38 32.12 6.52
CA ALA A 674 -7.94 32.81 7.68
C ALA A 674 -8.12 31.87 8.89
N VAL A 675 -8.27 30.56 8.64
CA VAL A 675 -8.41 29.53 9.69
C VAL A 675 -7.09 29.32 10.41
N GLU A 676 -5.98 29.12 9.68
CA GLU A 676 -4.65 28.96 10.25
C GLU A 676 -4.23 30.19 11.07
N TYR A 677 -4.57 31.39 10.58
CA TYR A 677 -4.37 32.63 11.33
C TYR A 677 -5.17 32.66 12.64
N ARG A 678 -6.49 32.40 12.59
CA ARG A 678 -7.34 32.39 13.79
C ARG A 678 -6.97 31.29 14.79
N GLY A 679 -6.43 30.17 14.30
CA GLY A 679 -5.90 29.09 15.12
C GLY A 679 -4.57 29.41 15.82
N GLY A 680 -3.98 30.58 15.55
CA GLY A 680 -2.75 31.03 16.20
C GLY A 680 -1.47 30.36 15.68
N GLN A 681 -1.53 29.66 14.54
CA GLN A 681 -0.35 29.01 13.95
C GLN A 681 0.67 30.03 13.43
N TYR A 682 0.20 31.21 13.03
CA TYR A 682 1.04 32.29 12.51
C TYR A 682 0.71 33.61 13.19
N LYS A 683 1.74 34.40 13.48
CA LYS A 683 1.60 35.74 14.08
C LYS A 683 1.77 36.79 13.00
N VAL A 684 0.82 37.72 12.91
CA VAL A 684 0.88 38.89 12.02
C VAL A 684 0.99 40.12 12.90
N THR A 685 2.09 40.87 12.76
CA THR A 685 2.41 42.04 13.60
C THR A 685 1.57 43.27 13.26
N ASP A 686 1.22 43.43 11.98
CA ASP A 686 0.33 44.51 11.52
C ASP A 686 -1.11 44.23 11.95
N SER A 687 -1.60 45.02 12.90
CA SER A 687 -2.97 44.91 13.44
C SER A 687 -4.10 45.13 12.41
N LEU A 688 -3.89 45.97 11.40
CA LEU A 688 -4.89 46.21 10.35
C LEU A 688 -4.96 45.01 9.41
N TYR A 689 -3.80 44.50 8.99
CA TYR A 689 -3.74 43.32 8.13
C TYR A 689 -4.23 42.06 8.86
N ALA A 690 -3.86 41.90 10.13
CA ALA A 690 -4.40 40.88 11.03
C ALA A 690 -5.95 40.90 11.08
N ASN A 691 -6.55 42.09 11.24
CA ASN A 691 -8.00 42.25 11.23
C ASN A 691 -8.63 41.95 9.87
N PHE A 692 -7.95 42.31 8.78
CA PHE A 692 -8.38 41.96 7.43
C PHE A 692 -8.41 40.44 7.24
N ILE A 693 -7.31 39.71 7.50
CA ILE A 693 -7.25 38.25 7.38
C ILE A 693 -8.34 37.58 8.23
N LYS A 694 -8.54 38.06 9.47
CA LYS A 694 -9.51 37.49 10.41
C LYS A 694 -10.95 37.54 9.89
N ASN A 695 -11.35 38.66 9.30
CA ASN A 695 -12.76 39.01 9.06
C ASN A 695 -13.15 39.01 7.56
N ALA A 696 -12.19 39.10 6.65
CA ALA A 696 -12.38 39.17 5.20
C ALA A 696 -13.29 38.06 4.64
N ILE A 697 -12.92 36.79 4.87
CA ILE A 697 -13.67 35.64 4.36
C ILE A 697 -15.07 35.53 4.99
N PRO A 698 -15.24 35.59 6.33
CA PRO A 698 -16.58 35.60 6.93
C PRO A 698 -17.48 36.70 6.38
N TYR A 699 -16.95 37.91 6.21
CA TYR A 699 -17.71 39.05 5.67
C TYR A 699 -18.07 38.86 4.19
N TYR A 700 -17.17 38.28 3.40
CA TYR A 700 -17.45 37.89 2.02
C TYR A 700 -18.56 36.84 1.92
N LEU A 701 -18.49 35.76 2.71
CA LEU A 701 -19.53 34.72 2.71
C LEU A 701 -20.88 35.26 3.19
N MET A 702 -20.90 36.16 4.17
CA MET A 702 -22.11 36.85 4.60
C MET A 702 -22.70 37.73 3.49
N SER A 703 -21.85 38.51 2.81
CA SER A 703 -22.26 39.36 1.68
C SER A 703 -22.80 38.52 0.51
N LEU A 704 -22.18 37.36 0.26
CA LEU A 704 -22.61 36.42 -0.77
C LEU A 704 -23.98 35.80 -0.45
N ASN A 705 -24.20 35.38 0.81
CA ASN A 705 -25.53 34.91 1.26
C ASN A 705 -26.61 35.99 1.09
N ASN A 706 -26.30 37.25 1.44
CA ASN A 706 -27.24 38.35 1.24
C ASN A 706 -27.52 38.62 -0.25
N ALA A 707 -26.47 38.57 -1.09
CA ALA A 707 -26.59 38.74 -2.54
C ALA A 707 -27.45 37.66 -3.20
N GLN A 708 -27.47 36.43 -2.65
CA GLN A 708 -28.36 35.37 -3.13
C GLN A 708 -29.84 35.69 -2.92
N VAL A 709 -30.17 36.40 -1.84
CA VAL A 709 -31.55 36.81 -1.54
C VAL A 709 -31.92 38.09 -2.29
N SER A 710 -31.02 39.08 -2.36
CA SER A 710 -31.30 40.38 -2.97
C SER A 710 -31.11 40.41 -4.50
N GLY A 711 -30.30 39.51 -5.05
CA GLY A 711 -29.84 39.53 -6.44
C GLY A 711 -28.70 40.50 -6.72
N ASP A 712 -28.25 41.28 -5.73
CA ASP A 712 -27.17 42.27 -5.87
C ASP A 712 -25.83 41.77 -5.32
N TYR A 713 -24.89 41.50 -6.21
CA TYR A 713 -23.55 40.96 -5.89
C TYR A 713 -22.47 42.04 -5.74
N THR A 714 -22.83 43.34 -5.83
CA THR A 714 -21.86 44.44 -5.86
C THR A 714 -20.93 44.47 -4.65
N GLU A 715 -21.43 44.21 -3.44
CA GLU A 715 -20.60 44.17 -2.23
C GLU A 715 -19.68 42.94 -2.19
N ALA A 716 -20.17 41.78 -2.65
CA ALA A 716 -19.35 40.58 -2.74
C ALA A 716 -18.21 40.76 -3.77
N ASP A 717 -18.50 41.39 -4.92
CA ASP A 717 -17.50 41.70 -5.96
C ASP A 717 -16.44 42.70 -5.45
N LYS A 718 -16.83 43.71 -4.68
CA LYS A 718 -15.87 44.64 -4.04
C LYS A 718 -14.88 43.90 -3.12
N LEU A 719 -15.34 42.89 -2.39
CA LEU A 719 -14.48 42.08 -1.52
C LEU A 719 -13.53 41.19 -2.31
N LEU A 720 -14.00 40.58 -3.42
CA LEU A 720 -13.11 39.84 -4.33
C LEU A 720 -12.01 40.74 -4.90
N GLU A 721 -12.34 41.97 -5.29
CA GLU A 721 -11.35 42.96 -5.73
C GLU A 721 -10.41 43.38 -4.59
N ALA A 722 -10.89 43.47 -3.36
CA ALA A 722 -10.03 43.71 -2.20
C ALA A 722 -9.04 42.55 -1.97
N PHE A 723 -9.46 41.29 -2.15
CA PHE A 723 -8.56 40.14 -2.09
C PHE A 723 -7.50 40.19 -3.18
N LYS A 724 -7.88 40.48 -4.43
CA LYS A 724 -6.91 40.63 -5.53
C LYS A 724 -5.90 41.74 -5.28
N LYS A 725 -6.35 42.89 -4.77
CA LYS A 725 -5.45 44.00 -4.40
C LYS A 725 -4.51 43.60 -3.27
N ASN A 726 -4.99 42.87 -2.27
CA ASN A 726 -4.15 42.37 -1.20
C ASN A 726 -3.07 41.40 -1.72
N GLN A 727 -3.45 40.46 -2.59
CA GLN A 727 -2.52 39.54 -3.25
C GLN A 727 -1.46 40.28 -4.09
N ALA A 728 -1.87 41.31 -4.82
CA ALA A 728 -0.97 42.14 -5.62
C ALA A 728 -0.02 42.99 -4.75
N ASN A 729 -0.48 43.50 -3.61
CA ASN A 729 0.30 44.39 -2.76
C ASN A 729 1.31 43.64 -1.87
N HIS A 730 0.93 42.47 -1.37
CA HIS A 730 1.71 41.73 -0.36
C HIS A 730 2.29 40.40 -0.86
N GLY A 731 1.91 39.94 -2.07
CA GLY A 731 2.36 38.66 -2.64
C GLY A 731 2.88 38.76 -4.07
N SER A 732 3.29 39.96 -4.52
CA SER A 732 3.70 40.23 -5.90
C SER A 732 4.89 39.40 -6.38
N GLU A 733 5.77 38.95 -5.48
CA GLU A 733 6.97 38.18 -5.83
C GLU A 733 6.64 36.81 -6.45
N VAL A 734 5.55 36.19 -6.00
CA VAL A 734 5.14 34.83 -6.40
C VAL A 734 3.81 34.80 -7.15
N LEU A 735 3.11 35.93 -7.25
CA LEU A 735 1.82 36.03 -7.93
C LEU A 735 1.97 35.83 -9.45
N PRO A 736 1.27 34.85 -10.06
CA PRO A 736 1.26 34.68 -11.50
C PRO A 736 0.71 35.93 -12.21
N THR A 737 1.23 36.23 -13.41
CA THR A 737 0.71 37.33 -14.23
C THR A 737 -0.76 37.10 -14.58
N LYS A 738 -1.52 38.19 -14.76
CA LYS A 738 -2.94 38.12 -15.14
C LYS A 738 -3.17 37.27 -16.40
N THR A 739 -2.29 37.39 -17.39
CA THR A 739 -2.34 36.57 -18.62
C THR A 739 -2.17 35.09 -18.34
N LYS A 740 -1.28 34.71 -17.41
CA LYS A 740 -1.05 33.32 -17.00
C LYS A 740 -2.27 32.75 -16.26
N ILE A 741 -2.88 33.52 -15.37
CA ILE A 741 -4.12 33.16 -14.67
C ILE A 741 -5.25 32.91 -15.68
N ASP A 742 -5.52 33.89 -16.57
CA ASP A 742 -6.58 33.75 -17.57
C ASP A 742 -6.33 32.56 -18.52
N THR A 743 -5.07 32.33 -18.90
CA THR A 743 -4.68 31.17 -19.73
C THR A 743 -4.94 29.84 -19.03
N GLU A 744 -4.64 29.74 -17.73
CA GLU A 744 -4.88 28.53 -16.94
C GLU A 744 -6.38 28.24 -16.78
N VAL A 745 -7.19 29.28 -16.53
CA VAL A 745 -8.66 29.14 -16.49
C VAL A 745 -9.21 28.68 -17.84
N ILE A 746 -8.73 29.24 -18.96
CA ILE A 746 -9.14 28.82 -20.31
C ILE A 746 -8.73 27.38 -20.58
N TYR A 747 -7.49 27.00 -20.22
CA TYR A 747 -6.98 25.64 -20.37
C TYR A 747 -7.87 24.62 -19.64
N ASN A 748 -8.30 24.91 -18.40
CA ASN A 748 -9.21 24.06 -17.66
C ASN A 748 -10.60 23.96 -18.32
N LYS A 749 -11.15 25.09 -18.82
CA LYS A 749 -12.44 25.11 -19.51
C LYS A 749 -12.43 24.32 -20.81
N LEU A 750 -11.32 24.33 -21.55
CA LEU A 750 -11.18 23.62 -22.82
C LEU A 750 -11.10 22.09 -22.66
N ASP A 751 -10.65 21.60 -21.49
CA ASP A 751 -10.54 20.17 -21.15
C ASP A 751 -9.96 19.31 -22.30
N ILE A 752 -8.86 19.82 -22.87
CA ILE A 752 -8.30 19.40 -24.16
C ILE A 752 -8.07 17.89 -24.20
N PHE A 753 -7.42 17.34 -23.18
CA PHE A 753 -7.00 15.93 -23.18
C PHE A 753 -8.16 14.96 -23.01
N ASN A 754 -9.17 15.29 -22.20
CA ASN A 754 -10.37 14.47 -22.00
C ASN A 754 -11.23 14.38 -23.28
N ILE A 755 -11.26 15.44 -24.07
CA ILE A 755 -11.93 15.44 -25.38
C ILE A 755 -11.08 14.65 -26.39
N LEU A 756 -9.78 14.96 -26.48
CA LEU A 756 -8.89 14.37 -27.48
C LEU A 756 -8.87 12.85 -27.44
N TYR A 757 -8.77 12.21 -26.27
CA TYR A 757 -8.67 10.75 -26.24
C TYR A 757 -9.95 10.08 -26.78
N LYS A 758 -11.14 10.65 -26.51
CA LYS A 758 -12.43 10.14 -27.02
C LYS A 758 -12.50 10.29 -28.52
N VAL A 759 -12.10 11.45 -29.04
CA VAL A 759 -12.13 11.74 -30.48
C VAL A 759 -11.06 10.93 -31.22
N TYR A 760 -9.86 10.76 -30.65
CA TYR A 760 -8.84 9.87 -31.19
C TYR A 760 -9.32 8.42 -31.25
N ALA A 761 -9.95 7.92 -30.19
CA ALA A 761 -10.50 6.57 -30.16
C ALA A 761 -11.59 6.39 -31.23
N LEU A 762 -12.54 7.32 -31.32
CA LEU A 762 -13.60 7.29 -32.33
C LEU A 762 -13.04 7.38 -33.75
N ALA A 763 -12.16 8.35 -34.02
CA ALA A 763 -11.51 8.51 -35.32
C ALA A 763 -10.68 7.29 -35.69
N GLY A 764 -9.95 6.71 -34.73
CA GLY A 764 -9.18 5.48 -34.90
C GLY A 764 -10.06 4.27 -35.24
N ILE A 765 -11.16 4.07 -34.52
CA ILE A 765 -12.12 2.98 -34.77
C ILE A 765 -12.78 3.13 -36.14
N LEU A 766 -13.27 4.33 -36.47
CA LEU A 766 -13.88 4.61 -37.77
C LEU A 766 -12.88 4.44 -38.92
N MET A 767 -11.66 4.96 -38.75
CA MET A 767 -10.59 4.78 -39.74
C MET A 767 -10.20 3.31 -39.88
N PHE A 768 -10.19 2.53 -38.78
CA PHE A 768 -9.93 1.09 -38.82
C PHE A 768 -10.97 0.37 -39.68
N PHE A 769 -12.26 0.64 -39.49
CA PHE A 769 -13.32 0.08 -40.35
C PHE A 769 -13.20 0.53 -41.81
N ILE A 770 -12.91 1.81 -42.06
CA ILE A 770 -12.70 2.33 -43.43
C ILE A 770 -11.52 1.62 -44.11
N LEU A 771 -10.41 1.43 -43.38
CA LEU A 771 -9.26 0.69 -43.89
C LEU A 771 -9.63 -0.78 -44.16
N ILE A 772 -10.42 -1.43 -43.30
CA ILE A 772 -10.96 -2.77 -43.55
C ILE A 772 -11.81 -2.80 -44.82
N PHE A 773 -12.73 -1.86 -45.02
CA PHE A 773 -13.55 -1.81 -46.24
C PHE A 773 -12.71 -1.50 -47.48
N GLN A 774 -11.71 -0.62 -47.35
CA GLN A 774 -10.72 -0.36 -48.41
C GLN A 774 -9.91 -1.61 -48.75
N ILE A 775 -9.67 -2.49 -47.77
CA ILE A 775 -9.01 -3.78 -47.97
C ILE A 775 -9.88 -4.72 -48.82
N PHE A 776 -11.19 -4.76 -48.59
CA PHE A 776 -12.08 -5.68 -49.32
C PHE A 776 -12.50 -5.17 -50.70
N LYS A 777 -12.73 -3.86 -50.84
CA LYS A 777 -13.18 -3.27 -52.11
C LYS A 777 -12.61 -1.87 -52.28
N GLU A 778 -11.66 -1.74 -53.19
CA GLU A 778 -11.03 -0.45 -53.49
C GLU A 778 -12.02 0.44 -54.26
N ARG A 779 -12.65 1.40 -53.55
CA ARG A 779 -13.55 2.42 -54.12
C ARG A 779 -13.06 3.81 -53.73
N SER A 780 -13.35 4.80 -54.58
CA SER A 780 -12.97 6.21 -54.34
C SER A 780 -13.46 6.73 -52.98
N ILE A 781 -14.65 6.32 -52.54
CA ILE A 781 -15.23 6.73 -51.25
C ILE A 781 -14.38 6.33 -50.04
N TRP A 782 -13.79 5.13 -50.05
CA TRP A 782 -12.93 4.67 -48.96
C TRP A 782 -11.58 5.37 -48.96
N ARG A 783 -11.05 5.68 -50.15
CA ARG A 783 -9.82 6.46 -50.29
C ARG A 783 -10.01 7.89 -49.77
N ILE A 784 -11.14 8.53 -50.12
CA ILE A 784 -11.51 9.85 -49.60
C ILE A 784 -11.67 9.80 -48.08
N GLY A 785 -12.38 8.80 -47.55
CA GLY A 785 -12.52 8.57 -46.12
C GLY A 785 -11.17 8.45 -45.40
N THR A 786 -10.24 7.66 -45.95
CA THR A 786 -8.88 7.51 -45.38
C THR A 786 -8.12 8.84 -45.35
N TYR A 787 -8.20 9.67 -46.40
CA TYR A 787 -7.57 11.00 -46.39
C TYR A 787 -8.23 11.96 -45.42
N PHE A 788 -9.56 11.92 -45.32
CA PHE A 788 -10.33 12.71 -44.36
C PHE A 788 -9.93 12.39 -42.91
N PHE A 789 -9.91 11.11 -42.53
CA PHE A 789 -9.50 10.71 -41.17
C PHE A 789 -8.02 10.97 -40.88
N LYS A 790 -7.13 10.87 -41.88
CA LYS A 790 -5.74 11.33 -41.73
C LYS A 790 -5.68 12.83 -41.41
N GLY A 791 -6.46 13.65 -42.13
CA GLY A 791 -6.58 15.08 -41.86
C GLY A 791 -7.07 15.36 -40.44
N ILE A 792 -8.12 14.64 -40.00
CA ILE A 792 -8.61 14.71 -38.62
C ILE A 792 -7.49 14.38 -37.62
N ILE A 793 -6.77 13.28 -37.80
CA ILE A 793 -5.69 12.87 -36.88
C ILE A 793 -4.60 13.94 -36.79
N VAL A 794 -4.23 14.57 -37.92
CA VAL A 794 -3.27 15.68 -37.93
C VAL A 794 -3.82 16.90 -37.17
N ILE A 795 -5.09 17.26 -37.36
CA ILE A 795 -5.72 18.36 -36.60
C ILE A 795 -5.74 18.06 -35.10
N LEU A 796 -6.13 16.83 -34.72
CA LEU A 796 -6.11 16.38 -33.32
C LEU A 796 -4.68 16.43 -32.76
N PHE A 797 -3.67 16.11 -33.56
CA PHE A 797 -2.27 16.17 -33.13
C PHE A 797 -1.79 17.60 -32.91
N LEU A 798 -2.16 18.54 -33.79
CA LEU A 798 -1.88 19.96 -33.59
C LEU A 798 -2.59 20.49 -32.34
N TRP A 799 -3.84 20.08 -32.11
CA TRP A 799 -4.59 20.44 -30.92
C TRP A 799 -3.97 19.85 -29.63
N HIS A 800 -3.51 18.60 -29.67
CA HIS A 800 -2.76 17.96 -28.59
C HIS A 800 -1.47 18.73 -28.27
N THR A 801 -0.72 19.08 -29.31
CA THR A 801 0.52 19.84 -29.20
C THR A 801 0.27 21.22 -28.59
N ALA A 802 -0.78 21.92 -29.02
CA ALA A 802 -1.19 23.18 -28.42
C ALA A 802 -1.54 23.03 -26.93
N GLY A 803 -2.26 21.95 -26.56
CA GLY A 803 -2.53 21.62 -25.17
C GLY A 803 -1.27 21.40 -24.32
N LEU A 804 -0.25 20.74 -24.87
CA LEU A 804 1.04 20.56 -24.19
C LEU A 804 1.81 21.88 -24.03
N ILE A 805 1.81 22.75 -25.05
CA ILE A 805 2.42 24.09 -24.98
C ILE A 805 1.74 24.96 -23.92
N LEU A 806 0.41 24.96 -23.88
CA LEU A 806 -0.36 25.67 -22.85
C LEU A 806 -0.01 25.13 -21.46
N ARG A 807 0.05 23.81 -21.30
CA ARG A 807 0.43 23.18 -20.03
C ARG A 807 1.85 23.59 -19.60
N TRP A 808 2.82 23.58 -20.52
CA TRP A 808 4.19 24.03 -20.26
C TRP A 808 4.24 25.49 -19.80
N TYR A 809 3.54 26.38 -20.49
CA TYR A 809 3.46 27.80 -20.13
C TYR A 809 2.87 28.01 -18.72
N ILE A 810 1.82 27.24 -18.38
CA ILE A 810 1.17 27.28 -17.07
C ILE A 810 2.09 26.73 -15.98
N SER A 811 2.68 25.54 -16.17
CA SER A 811 3.53 24.89 -15.15
C SER A 811 4.89 25.55 -14.98
N GLY A 812 5.38 26.30 -15.97
CA GLY A 812 6.72 26.91 -15.95
C GLY A 812 7.87 25.92 -16.18
N HIS A 813 7.56 24.63 -16.31
CA HIS A 813 8.49 23.56 -16.64
C HIS A 813 7.88 22.65 -17.69
N ALA A 814 8.72 21.94 -18.43
CA ALA A 814 8.26 21.00 -19.43
C ALA A 814 7.35 19.92 -18.78
N PRO A 815 6.24 19.52 -19.44
CA PRO A 815 5.28 18.58 -18.87
C PRO A 815 5.73 17.10 -18.88
N TRP A 816 7.03 16.83 -19.07
CA TRP A 816 7.60 15.47 -19.20
C TRP A 816 8.65 15.17 -18.14
#